data_AF-A0A8J9VZV9-F1
#
_entry.id   AF-A0A8J9VZV9-F1
#
_cell.length_a   1.000
_cell.length_b   1.000
_cell.length_c   1.000
_cell.angle_alpha   90.00
_cell.angle_beta   90.00
_cell.angle_gamma   90.00
#
_symmetry.space_group_name_H-M   'P 1'
#
loop_
_entity.id
_entity.type
_entity.pdbx_description
1 polymer ?
#
loop_
_entity_poly.entity_id
_entity_poly.type
_entity_poly.pdbx_seq_one_letter_code
_entity_poly.pdbx_strand_id
1 'polypeptide(L)'
;MRRFLYQIKGKTKVNFVSVPNSVKPSFKMAATQEPDVNEMFDLLPTPGGNNSGKPARKALVSKLKASTPGRHTEAFGKGDTFRKIFFPNCKSAPYEGNTSIIGLDNKWWSDFSTAVLCQAMYNLTSDLRKQLKKDNINNAVKGKNSDLKKHCMAFYAKVFSETYIKTPYNSIQSKKSAKAEYISALTSDAWITAKRAVASEGMWTDAAWELYHHWVKLHLLGASNGEIDGIIKQLSDKKLMIPPEVGAGKWTSYTAWMNPTAITWQDIQGDAAKGILKSETMPSYGPYGRPSSMKEENSFEFTANGQPGKGYRNTGGSGGHGGSCFTGDTKVLMANGSLLPIRSVEVGDEVFTLQGPRRVAVISMPTRKKRHLYSLNGFSFRFTETHPFVTPAGLSGGGMDSAAHAFTAVSPRKLANLVPTLSRLGIVKMEEGSIIMSLQDKQPHPTAVYLVEEHPLQKPESEEDLLYDLILEPTKDGFPNYVVGDDSILVLVASEVPRIEVAPFAAITILKALQEAADQIERQPLPVNRGEPPSRVPHVFHVFSPTKALVSNVDALTTILKTKQAESCDVSDMLSVFVKEDTASEQTSYRRELGDAYDQIAAVHGEEIDAVVDLGSRSMGQEEDDKNPLLLSVSLLDIIFHDLPKHSPGKRLAVNIEARTAEDKTDKAWCEESNDKISSHFARHFRQVFYFENVDKDDEGLIDLRFQVHDTEKSQPLPYTARVIVPCEFEHNYRMFEAILLEEGDQEIGLLRFDVRFLSTNAKQEEQRRSETWKDADKQAYALALGKCYGEYLTKELPNLRGHGLVPVAKRSWFKCSCFNA
;
A
#
# COMPACT_ATOMS: atom_id res chain seq x y z
N MET A 1 -16.06 -35.52 -19.37
CA MET A 1 -14.66 -35.92 -19.03
C MET A 1 -14.03 -35.12 -17.88
N ARG A 2 -14.66 -34.06 -17.33
CA ARG A 2 -14.20 -33.30 -16.14
C ARG A 2 -14.92 -33.67 -14.81
N ARG A 3 -15.56 -34.83 -14.72
CA ARG A 3 -16.41 -35.21 -13.57
C ARG A 3 -15.97 -36.47 -12.81
N PHE A 4 -14.77 -37.01 -13.06
CA PHE A 4 -14.37 -38.33 -12.55
C PHE A 4 -13.13 -38.36 -11.61
N LEU A 5 -12.69 -37.22 -11.05
CA LEU A 5 -11.51 -37.17 -10.18
C LEU A 5 -11.78 -36.49 -8.83
N TYR A 6 -12.82 -36.91 -8.12
CA TYR A 6 -13.03 -36.53 -6.72
C TYR A 6 -13.57 -37.71 -5.90
N GLN A 7 -12.83 -38.81 -5.86
CA GLN A 7 -12.93 -39.83 -4.82
C GLN A 7 -11.65 -40.65 -4.82
N ILE A 8 -10.76 -40.37 -3.87
CA ILE A 8 -9.86 -41.28 -3.14
C ILE A 8 -8.98 -40.37 -2.26
N LYS A 9 -9.40 -40.16 -1.00
CA LYS A 9 -8.52 -39.73 0.10
C LYS A 9 -8.28 -40.96 0.96
N GLY A 10 -7.18 -41.65 0.69
CA GLY A 10 -6.66 -42.74 1.52
C GLY A 10 -5.14 -42.60 1.56
N LYS A 11 -4.57 -42.60 2.77
CA LYS A 11 -3.13 -42.42 3.02
C LYS A 11 -2.32 -43.47 2.25
N THR A 12 -1.67 -43.05 1.17
CA THR A 12 -0.55 -43.80 0.57
C THR A 12 0.43 -42.75 0.06
N LYS A 13 1.69 -42.81 0.52
CA LYS A 13 2.78 -42.06 -0.11
C LYS A 13 2.88 -42.56 -1.55
N VAL A 14 2.27 -41.82 -2.48
CA VAL A 14 2.52 -42.01 -3.90
C VAL A 14 3.90 -41.41 -4.15
N ASN A 15 4.92 -42.26 -4.18
CA ASN A 15 6.16 -41.90 -4.83
C ASN A 15 5.79 -41.59 -6.29
N PHE A 16 5.90 -40.33 -6.70
CA PHE A 16 5.92 -39.99 -8.11
C PHE A 16 7.15 -40.70 -8.71
N VAL A 17 6.94 -41.89 -9.24
CA VAL A 17 7.89 -42.51 -10.16
C VAL A 17 7.95 -41.55 -11.33
N SER A 18 9.10 -40.89 -11.50
CA SER A 18 9.38 -40.08 -12.68
C SER A 18 9.02 -40.92 -13.89
N VAL A 19 8.06 -40.46 -14.69
CA VAL A 19 7.83 -41.04 -16.01
C VAL A 19 9.19 -41.03 -16.72
N PRO A 20 9.69 -42.19 -17.21
CA PRO A 20 10.94 -42.22 -17.94
C PRO A 20 10.86 -41.16 -19.03
N ASN A 21 11.86 -40.28 -19.14
CA ASN A 21 11.98 -39.36 -20.27
C ASN A 21 11.73 -40.16 -21.54
N SER A 22 10.55 -40.00 -22.15
CA SER A 22 10.21 -40.63 -23.41
C SER A 22 11.35 -40.30 -24.36
N VAL A 23 11.98 -41.33 -24.92
CA VAL A 23 13.12 -41.20 -25.82
C VAL A 23 12.74 -40.18 -26.89
N LYS A 24 13.26 -38.95 -26.77
CA LYS A 24 13.02 -37.92 -27.78
C LYS A 24 13.66 -38.47 -29.06
N PRO A 25 12.92 -38.61 -30.17
CA PRO A 25 13.52 -39.02 -31.43
C PRO A 25 14.64 -38.03 -31.76
N SER A 26 15.89 -38.50 -31.70
CA SER A 26 17.05 -37.66 -31.98
C SER A 26 17.23 -37.58 -33.49
N PHE A 27 17.00 -36.38 -34.03
CA PHE A 27 17.38 -36.08 -35.40
C PHE A 27 18.89 -35.97 -35.44
N LYS A 28 19.57 -36.88 -36.15
CA LYS A 28 20.98 -36.71 -36.47
C LYS A 28 21.10 -35.93 -37.76
N MET A 29 21.80 -34.81 -37.73
CA MET A 29 22.22 -34.10 -38.94
C MET A 29 23.02 -35.06 -39.85
N ALA A 30 22.88 -34.88 -41.18
CA ALA A 30 23.77 -35.53 -42.13
C ALA A 30 25.23 -35.12 -41.84
N ALA A 31 26.21 -35.96 -42.21
CA ALA A 31 27.63 -35.75 -41.92
C ALA A 31 28.06 -34.29 -42.15
N THR A 32 28.32 -33.56 -41.06
CA THR A 32 28.78 -32.18 -41.09
C THR A 32 30.29 -32.11 -41.27
N GLN A 33 30.78 -30.99 -41.79
CA GLN A 33 32.23 -30.76 -41.87
C GLN A 33 32.78 -30.41 -40.48
N GLU A 34 31.94 -29.85 -39.60
CA GLU A 34 32.28 -29.54 -38.22
C GLU A 34 31.42 -30.37 -37.23
N PRO A 35 32.00 -31.31 -36.45
CA PRO A 35 31.24 -32.14 -35.51
C PRO A 35 30.60 -31.33 -34.37
N ASP A 36 31.22 -30.21 -33.99
CA ASP A 36 30.72 -29.30 -32.95
C ASP A 36 29.42 -28.58 -33.35
N VAL A 37 29.12 -28.47 -34.66
CA VAL A 37 27.86 -27.90 -35.15
C VAL A 37 26.69 -28.83 -34.80
N ASN A 38 26.88 -30.15 -34.89
CA ASN A 38 25.86 -31.13 -34.51
C ASN A 38 25.62 -31.11 -33.00
N GLU A 39 26.69 -31.09 -32.21
CA GLU A 39 26.56 -30.96 -30.76
C GLU A 39 25.83 -29.68 -30.39
N MET A 40 26.21 -28.54 -31.00
CA MET A 40 25.51 -27.28 -30.77
C MET A 40 24.04 -27.33 -31.25
N PHE A 41 23.73 -28.05 -32.33
CA PHE A 41 22.36 -28.22 -32.82
C PHE A 41 21.49 -28.94 -31.78
N ASP A 42 21.99 -30.05 -31.26
CA ASP A 42 21.29 -30.94 -30.31
C ASP A 42 21.12 -30.34 -28.91
N LEU A 43 22.02 -29.45 -28.48
CA LEU A 43 21.97 -28.83 -27.16
C LEU A 43 20.80 -27.84 -27.01
N LEU A 44 19.72 -28.25 -26.37
CA LEU A 44 18.58 -27.39 -26.02
C LEU A 44 18.41 -27.31 -24.51
N PRO A 45 18.37 -26.09 -23.92
CA PRO A 45 18.13 -25.98 -22.49
C PRO A 45 16.74 -26.53 -22.15
N THR A 46 16.61 -27.24 -21.04
CA THR A 46 15.30 -27.76 -20.60
C THR A 46 14.36 -26.61 -20.25
N PRO A 47 13.11 -26.61 -20.75
CA PRO A 47 12.06 -25.71 -20.25
C PRO A 47 12.00 -25.77 -18.72
N GLY A 48 12.19 -24.65 -18.03
CA GLY A 48 12.21 -24.55 -16.56
C GLY A 48 13.59 -24.69 -15.88
N GLY A 49 14.55 -25.40 -16.49
CA GLY A 49 15.94 -25.46 -15.97
C GLY A 49 16.62 -24.09 -16.07
N ASN A 50 16.44 -23.44 -17.22
CA ASN A 50 16.80 -22.06 -17.50
C ASN A 50 18.25 -21.68 -17.10
N ASN A 51 19.19 -22.58 -17.39
CA ASN A 51 20.59 -22.47 -16.94
C ASN A 51 21.28 -21.17 -17.39
N SER A 52 20.91 -20.62 -18.54
CA SER A 52 21.42 -19.32 -19.03
C SER A 52 20.54 -18.14 -18.65
N GLY A 53 19.23 -18.32 -18.51
CA GLY A 53 18.33 -17.22 -18.17
C GLY A 53 18.41 -16.81 -16.70
N LYS A 54 18.67 -17.75 -15.78
CA LYS A 54 18.94 -17.43 -14.36
C LYS A 54 20.15 -16.47 -14.19
N PRO A 55 21.35 -16.76 -14.72
CA PRO A 55 22.47 -15.82 -14.63
C PRO A 55 22.23 -14.54 -15.43
N ALA A 56 21.58 -14.61 -16.60
CA ALA A 56 21.21 -13.40 -17.35
C ALA A 56 20.28 -12.48 -16.53
N ARG A 57 19.23 -13.03 -15.91
CA ARG A 57 18.33 -12.26 -15.03
C ARG A 57 19.10 -11.69 -13.83
N LYS A 58 19.96 -12.48 -13.18
CA LYS A 58 20.77 -12.02 -12.05
C LYS A 58 21.66 -10.84 -12.45
N ALA A 59 22.26 -10.85 -13.64
CA ALA A 59 23.03 -9.74 -14.18
C ALA A 59 22.19 -8.48 -14.40
N LEU A 60 20.98 -8.61 -14.97
CA LEU A 60 20.06 -7.48 -15.17
C LEU A 60 19.61 -6.87 -13.83
N VAL A 61 19.26 -7.71 -12.84
CA VAL A 61 18.88 -7.27 -11.49
C VAL A 61 20.07 -6.60 -10.79
N SER A 62 21.28 -7.13 -10.93
CA SER A 62 22.50 -6.53 -10.40
C SER A 62 22.76 -5.14 -11.00
N LYS A 63 22.65 -5.01 -12.34
CA LYS A 63 22.76 -3.72 -13.04
C LYS A 63 21.70 -2.72 -12.55
N LEU A 64 20.46 -3.18 -12.33
CA LEU A 64 19.37 -2.36 -11.80
C LEU A 64 19.68 -1.82 -10.40
N LYS A 65 20.16 -2.67 -9.48
CA LYS A 65 20.58 -2.29 -8.12
C LYS A 65 21.78 -1.33 -8.15
N ALA A 66 22.77 -1.60 -9.00
CA ALA A 66 23.95 -0.76 -9.15
C ALA A 66 23.63 0.64 -9.72
N SER A 67 22.51 0.78 -10.43
CA SER A 67 22.09 2.02 -11.09
C SER A 67 21.16 2.90 -10.24
N THR A 68 20.92 2.55 -8.96
CA THR A 68 20.08 3.36 -8.05
C THR A 68 20.67 4.76 -7.87
N PRO A 69 19.97 5.82 -8.32
CA PRO A 69 20.50 7.17 -8.31
C PRO A 69 20.28 7.86 -6.96
N GLY A 70 20.89 9.04 -6.80
CA GLY A 70 20.64 9.95 -5.68
C GLY A 70 21.43 9.66 -4.42
N ARG A 71 21.27 10.54 -3.44
CA ARG A 71 21.91 10.50 -2.13
C ARG A 71 20.92 10.98 -1.08
N HIS A 72 21.03 10.41 0.10
CA HIS A 72 20.34 10.91 1.27
C HIS A 72 20.81 12.34 1.57
N THR A 73 19.86 13.25 1.83
CA THR A 73 20.23 14.62 2.25
C THR A 73 20.44 14.66 3.74
N GLU A 74 21.64 15.05 4.15
CA GLU A 74 21.95 15.35 5.54
C GLU A 74 21.91 16.87 5.76
N ALA A 75 21.68 17.29 7.01
CA ALA A 75 21.69 18.71 7.38
C ALA A 75 23.02 19.41 7.03
N PHE A 76 24.13 18.66 7.01
CA PHE A 76 25.46 19.15 6.66
C PHE A 76 26.16 18.17 5.70
N GLY A 77 26.19 18.48 4.40
CA GLY A 77 26.94 17.72 3.40
C GLY A 77 26.08 16.81 2.53
N LYS A 78 26.72 15.80 1.93
CA LYS A 78 26.05 14.80 1.08
C LYS A 78 26.10 13.47 1.82
N GLY A 79 24.94 12.97 2.23
CA GLY A 79 24.83 11.66 2.88
C GLY A 79 25.18 10.51 1.95
N ASP A 80 25.00 9.30 2.47
CA ASP A 80 25.26 8.09 1.72
C ASP A 80 24.39 7.98 0.46
N THR A 81 24.92 7.31 -0.56
CA THR A 81 24.16 7.03 -1.78
C THR A 81 23.01 6.09 -1.46
N PHE A 82 21.84 6.30 -2.07
CA PHE A 82 20.71 5.39 -1.90
C PHE A 82 21.03 3.95 -2.30
N ARG A 83 21.96 3.74 -3.26
CA ARG A 83 22.50 2.41 -3.55
C ARG A 83 23.06 1.72 -2.31
N LYS A 84 23.85 2.40 -1.48
CA LYS A 84 24.42 1.81 -0.25
C LYS A 84 23.36 1.59 0.82
N ILE A 85 22.38 2.49 0.90
CA ILE A 85 21.30 2.42 1.90
C ILE A 85 20.38 1.23 1.61
N PHE A 86 19.89 1.11 0.37
CA PHE A 86 18.95 0.06 -0.02
C PHE A 86 19.64 -1.22 -0.48
N PHE A 87 20.90 -1.17 -0.90
CA PHE A 87 21.63 -2.35 -1.37
C PHE A 87 23.07 -2.38 -0.82
N PRO A 88 23.26 -2.41 0.51
CA PRO A 88 24.59 -2.35 1.13
C PRO A 88 25.49 -3.51 0.67
N ASN A 89 24.88 -4.67 0.39
CA ASN A 89 25.56 -5.88 -0.05
C ASN A 89 25.60 -6.04 -1.58
N CYS A 90 25.32 -4.98 -2.36
CA CYS A 90 25.28 -5.03 -3.82
C CYS A 90 26.66 -5.34 -4.43
N LYS A 91 26.83 -6.60 -4.85
CA LYS A 91 28.00 -7.08 -5.60
C LYS A 91 27.64 -7.30 -7.05
N SER A 92 28.60 -7.03 -7.94
CA SER A 92 28.40 -7.29 -9.37
C SER A 92 28.16 -8.78 -9.64
N ALA A 93 27.06 -9.09 -10.32
CA ALA A 93 26.79 -10.44 -10.78
C ALA A 93 27.63 -10.79 -12.03
N PRO A 94 27.90 -12.08 -12.29
CA PRO A 94 28.48 -12.51 -13.56
C PRO A 94 27.69 -11.93 -14.74
N TYR A 95 28.40 -11.49 -15.78
CA TYR A 95 27.85 -10.90 -17.00
C TYR A 95 27.19 -9.51 -16.85
N GLU A 96 27.21 -8.87 -15.68
CA GLU A 96 26.68 -7.50 -15.53
C GLU A 96 27.38 -6.51 -16.47
N GLY A 97 28.70 -6.63 -16.65
CA GLY A 97 29.47 -5.80 -17.59
C GLY A 97 29.02 -5.94 -19.05
N ASN A 98 28.36 -7.05 -19.40
CA ASN A 98 27.81 -7.28 -20.73
C ASN A 98 26.43 -6.66 -20.94
N THR A 99 25.81 -6.05 -19.92
CA THR A 99 24.52 -5.35 -20.07
C THR A 99 24.59 -4.16 -21.02
N SER A 100 25.80 -3.65 -21.34
CA SER A 100 26.03 -2.67 -22.40
C SER A 100 25.57 -3.14 -23.79
N ILE A 101 25.54 -4.45 -24.05
CA ILE A 101 25.05 -5.05 -25.31
C ILE A 101 23.57 -4.74 -25.55
N ILE A 102 22.81 -4.47 -24.48
CA ILE A 102 21.38 -4.15 -24.54
C ILE A 102 21.17 -2.78 -25.21
N GLY A 103 22.17 -1.89 -25.18
CA GLY A 103 22.10 -0.57 -25.81
C GLY A 103 21.21 0.42 -25.05
N LEU A 104 20.82 0.12 -23.80
CA LEU A 104 20.10 1.03 -22.91
C LEU A 104 21.12 1.82 -22.06
N ASP A 105 20.96 3.14 -22.03
CA ASP A 105 21.88 4.03 -21.34
C ASP A 105 21.73 4.01 -19.81
N ASN A 106 22.66 4.65 -19.11
CA ASN A 106 22.64 4.71 -17.64
C ASN A 106 21.42 5.44 -17.10
N LYS A 107 20.89 6.44 -17.81
CA LYS A 107 19.69 7.17 -17.36
C LYS A 107 18.49 6.24 -17.36
N TRP A 108 18.34 5.42 -18.40
CA TRP A 108 17.27 4.44 -18.49
C TRP A 108 17.29 3.46 -17.33
N TRP A 109 18.49 2.95 -16.99
CA TRP A 109 18.69 2.04 -15.85
C TRP A 109 18.38 2.70 -14.51
N SER A 110 18.79 3.96 -14.32
CA SER A 110 18.44 4.72 -13.12
C SER A 110 16.93 4.95 -13.00
N ASP A 111 16.26 5.36 -14.08
CA ASP A 111 14.79 5.52 -14.09
C ASP A 111 14.08 4.20 -13.77
N PHE A 112 14.57 3.07 -14.29
CA PHE A 112 14.01 1.74 -14.02
C PHE A 112 14.24 1.31 -12.57
N SER A 113 15.45 1.51 -12.05
CA SER A 113 15.81 1.27 -10.65
C SER A 113 14.91 2.06 -9.70
N THR A 114 14.70 3.35 -9.97
CA THR A 114 13.78 4.20 -9.19
C THR A 114 12.34 3.66 -9.23
N ALA A 115 11.81 3.29 -10.40
CA ALA A 115 10.46 2.77 -10.52
C ALA A 115 10.27 1.45 -9.72
N VAL A 116 11.22 0.51 -9.86
CA VAL A 116 11.18 -0.78 -9.14
C VAL A 116 11.36 -0.59 -7.63
N LEU A 117 12.21 0.35 -7.21
CA LEU A 117 12.39 0.66 -5.79
C LEU A 117 11.14 1.33 -5.19
N CYS A 118 10.50 2.27 -5.88
CA CYS A 118 9.20 2.81 -5.46
C CYS A 118 8.10 1.73 -5.44
N GLN A 119 8.16 0.75 -6.35
CA GLN A 119 7.28 -0.42 -6.31
C GLN A 119 7.54 -1.27 -5.07
N ALA A 120 8.79 -1.50 -4.68
CA ALA A 120 9.13 -2.20 -3.44
C ALA A 120 8.66 -1.41 -2.20
N MET A 121 8.87 -0.09 -2.18
CA MET A 121 8.36 0.77 -1.11
C MET A 121 6.84 0.65 -0.98
N TYR A 122 6.10 0.73 -2.09
CA TYR A 122 4.64 0.54 -2.07
C TYR A 122 4.21 -0.79 -1.45
N ASN A 123 4.91 -1.89 -1.77
CA ASN A 123 4.54 -3.21 -1.26
C ASN A 123 4.98 -3.43 0.21
N LEU A 124 6.11 -2.86 0.63
CA LEU A 124 6.71 -3.14 1.95
C LEU A 124 6.30 -2.12 3.02
N THR A 125 6.15 -0.86 2.68
CA THR A 125 5.86 0.22 3.64
C THR A 125 4.40 0.24 4.08
N SER A 126 4.14 0.75 5.29
CA SER A 126 2.79 1.00 5.81
C SER A 126 2.49 2.51 5.81
N ASP A 127 3.44 3.33 6.28
CA ASP A 127 3.22 4.76 6.46
C ASP A 127 3.36 5.52 5.12
N LEU A 128 4.43 5.24 4.36
CA LEU A 128 4.68 5.88 3.07
C LEU A 128 3.70 5.42 1.98
N ARG A 129 3.24 4.15 2.02
CA ARG A 129 2.38 3.55 0.97
C ARG A 129 1.19 4.44 0.60
N LYS A 130 0.56 5.06 1.60
CA LYS A 130 -0.61 5.94 1.47
C LYS A 130 -0.36 7.16 0.56
N GLN A 131 0.92 7.52 0.34
CA GLN A 131 1.33 8.68 -0.46
C GLN A 131 1.88 8.32 -1.85
N LEU A 132 2.02 7.03 -2.13
CA LEU A 132 2.61 6.54 -3.38
C LEU A 132 1.55 6.36 -4.48
N LYS A 133 1.92 6.75 -5.69
CA LYS A 133 1.08 6.65 -6.90
C LYS A 133 1.21 5.26 -7.51
N LYS A 134 0.53 4.28 -6.94
CA LYS A 134 0.55 2.86 -7.36
C LYS A 134 0.53 2.69 -8.87
N ASP A 135 -0.45 3.32 -9.55
CA ASP A 135 -0.63 3.12 -10.99
C ASP A 135 0.51 3.72 -11.80
N ASN A 136 1.02 4.89 -11.43
CA ASN A 136 2.18 5.49 -12.08
C ASN A 136 3.43 4.61 -11.92
N ILE A 137 3.64 4.07 -10.72
CA ILE A 137 4.74 3.14 -10.42
C ILE A 137 4.62 1.89 -11.29
N ASN A 138 3.47 1.23 -11.28
CA ASN A 138 3.23 -0.01 -12.02
C ASN A 138 3.31 0.20 -13.53
N ASN A 139 2.79 1.32 -14.04
CA ASN A 139 2.90 1.67 -15.45
C ASN A 139 4.35 1.94 -15.86
N ALA A 140 5.14 2.61 -15.01
CA ALA A 140 6.56 2.81 -15.27
C ALA A 140 7.34 1.48 -15.29
N VAL A 141 7.12 0.60 -14.30
CA VAL A 141 7.75 -0.74 -14.26
C VAL A 141 7.34 -1.57 -15.48
N LYS A 142 6.06 -1.58 -15.85
CA LYS A 142 5.54 -2.27 -17.04
C LYS A 142 6.16 -1.71 -18.33
N GLY A 143 6.22 -0.39 -18.46
CA GLY A 143 6.82 0.30 -19.60
C GLY A 143 8.30 -0.04 -19.76
N LYS A 144 9.08 0.02 -18.67
CA LYS A 144 10.50 -0.34 -18.67
C LYS A 144 10.73 -1.81 -18.98
N ASN A 145 9.92 -2.72 -18.44
CA ASN A 145 10.00 -4.14 -18.83
C ASN A 145 9.66 -4.36 -20.30
N SER A 146 8.63 -3.69 -20.83
CA SER A 146 8.29 -3.78 -22.25
C SER A 146 9.41 -3.28 -23.15
N ASP A 147 10.14 -2.25 -22.73
CA ASP A 147 11.28 -1.71 -23.45
C ASP A 147 12.46 -2.68 -23.38
N LEU A 148 12.84 -3.10 -22.17
CA LEU A 148 13.91 -4.08 -21.93
C LEU A 148 13.79 -5.33 -22.80
N LYS A 149 12.58 -5.89 -22.91
CA LYS A 149 12.30 -7.09 -23.73
C LYS A 149 12.72 -6.95 -25.19
N LYS A 150 12.63 -5.76 -25.78
CA LYS A 150 13.01 -5.50 -27.18
C LYS A 150 14.53 -5.56 -27.40
N HIS A 151 15.31 -5.41 -26.33
CA HIS A 151 16.75 -5.23 -26.39
C HIS A 151 17.55 -6.42 -25.82
N CYS A 152 16.91 -7.33 -25.09
CA CYS A 152 17.64 -8.36 -24.34
C CYS A 152 18.11 -9.57 -25.15
N MET A 153 17.65 -9.80 -26.39
CA MET A 153 18.01 -11.02 -27.13
C MET A 153 19.53 -11.17 -27.30
N ALA A 154 20.22 -10.12 -27.75
CA ALA A 154 21.67 -10.17 -27.97
C ALA A 154 22.44 -10.40 -26.66
N PHE A 155 22.00 -9.77 -25.56
CA PHE A 155 22.55 -9.99 -24.23
C PHE A 155 22.33 -11.44 -23.77
N TYR A 156 21.11 -11.98 -23.94
CA TYR A 156 20.81 -13.37 -23.60
C TYR A 156 21.66 -14.34 -24.42
N ALA A 157 21.81 -14.10 -25.73
CA ALA A 157 22.64 -14.90 -26.62
C ALA A 157 24.09 -14.95 -26.12
N LYS A 158 24.64 -13.80 -25.69
CA LYS A 158 25.97 -13.72 -25.09
C LYS A 158 26.08 -14.62 -23.85
N VAL A 159 25.16 -14.51 -22.90
CA VAL A 159 25.15 -15.37 -21.69
C VAL A 159 24.97 -16.84 -22.05
N PHE A 160 24.11 -17.16 -23.01
CA PHE A 160 23.88 -18.52 -23.50
C PHE A 160 25.15 -19.15 -24.07
N SER A 161 25.93 -18.39 -24.84
CA SER A 161 27.23 -18.81 -25.39
C SER A 161 28.30 -19.07 -24.33
N GLU A 162 28.22 -18.44 -23.16
CA GLU A 162 29.23 -18.56 -22.10
C GLU A 162 28.83 -19.54 -20.99
N THR A 163 27.59 -20.02 -21.02
CA THR A 163 27.05 -20.92 -19.98
C THR A 163 26.68 -22.29 -20.53
N TYR A 164 25.81 -22.35 -21.54
CA TYR A 164 25.16 -23.62 -21.92
C TYR A 164 25.84 -24.30 -23.11
N ILE A 165 26.20 -23.54 -24.15
CA ILE A 165 26.83 -24.08 -25.37
C ILE A 165 28.31 -23.74 -25.48
N LYS A 166 28.95 -23.33 -24.38
CA LYS A 166 30.32 -22.77 -24.37
C LYS A 166 31.34 -23.65 -25.08
N THR A 167 31.32 -24.96 -24.79
CA THR A 167 32.28 -25.90 -25.36
C THR A 167 32.14 -26.01 -26.88
N PRO A 168 31.01 -26.48 -27.45
CA PRO A 168 30.89 -26.61 -28.90
C PRO A 168 30.93 -25.25 -29.61
N TYR A 169 30.42 -24.17 -28.98
CA TYR A 169 30.53 -22.84 -29.56
C TYR A 169 31.99 -22.38 -29.68
N ASN A 170 32.85 -22.61 -28.69
CA ASN A 170 34.24 -22.18 -28.78
C ASN A 170 35.11 -23.09 -29.68
N SER A 171 34.70 -24.34 -29.90
CA SER A 171 35.41 -25.29 -30.78
C SER A 171 35.21 -25.03 -32.28
N ILE A 172 34.10 -24.39 -32.66
CA ILE A 172 33.79 -24.02 -34.06
C ILE A 172 34.88 -23.08 -34.61
N GLN A 173 35.60 -23.54 -35.64
CA GLN A 173 36.70 -22.80 -36.27
C GLN A 173 36.18 -21.68 -37.18
N SER A 174 35.17 -21.97 -38.01
CA SER A 174 34.60 -21.02 -38.96
C SER A 174 33.12 -20.77 -38.67
N LYS A 175 32.81 -19.65 -38.00
CA LYS A 175 31.42 -19.23 -37.73
C LYS A 175 30.59 -19.12 -39.01
N LYS A 176 31.22 -18.68 -40.12
CA LYS A 176 30.57 -18.56 -41.42
C LYS A 176 30.20 -19.93 -42.00
N SER A 177 31.09 -20.91 -41.93
CA SER A 177 30.83 -22.28 -42.41
C SER A 177 29.78 -22.96 -41.53
N ALA A 178 29.96 -22.91 -40.21
CA ALA A 178 29.01 -23.41 -39.23
C ALA A 178 27.60 -22.80 -39.42
N LYS A 179 27.48 -21.50 -39.71
CA LYS A 179 26.19 -20.86 -40.03
C LYS A 179 25.50 -21.54 -41.21
N ALA A 180 26.22 -21.77 -42.31
CA ALA A 180 25.65 -22.37 -43.51
C ALA A 180 25.20 -23.81 -43.25
N GLU A 181 26.01 -24.60 -42.54
CA GLU A 181 25.66 -25.98 -42.15
C GLU A 181 24.44 -26.02 -41.22
N TYR A 182 24.38 -25.13 -40.25
CA TYR A 182 23.25 -25.03 -39.31
C TYR A 182 21.94 -24.67 -40.04
N ILE A 183 21.98 -23.71 -40.96
CA ILE A 183 20.81 -23.32 -41.78
C ILE A 183 20.36 -24.49 -42.65
N SER A 184 21.30 -25.19 -43.28
CA SER A 184 21.02 -26.37 -44.11
C SER A 184 20.30 -27.46 -43.32
N ALA A 185 20.75 -27.75 -42.10
CA ALA A 185 20.09 -28.72 -41.23
C ALA A 185 18.68 -28.29 -40.81
N LEU A 186 18.53 -27.05 -40.34
CA LEU A 186 17.25 -26.53 -39.86
C LEU A 186 16.20 -26.43 -40.98
N THR A 187 16.62 -26.22 -42.22
CA THR A 187 15.73 -26.10 -43.39
C THR A 187 15.57 -27.40 -44.20
N SER A 188 16.20 -28.49 -43.75
CA SER A 188 16.13 -29.81 -44.40
C SER A 188 14.74 -30.42 -44.30
N ASP A 189 14.31 -31.12 -45.36
CA ASP A 189 12.99 -31.76 -45.38
C ASP A 189 12.88 -32.87 -44.33
N ALA A 190 13.99 -33.52 -43.99
CA ALA A 190 14.05 -34.54 -42.95
C ALA A 190 13.73 -33.98 -41.56
N TRP A 191 14.35 -32.86 -41.16
CA TRP A 191 14.08 -32.22 -39.88
C TRP A 191 12.65 -31.66 -39.82
N ILE A 192 12.20 -30.99 -40.88
CA ILE A 192 10.85 -30.43 -40.98
C ILE A 192 9.77 -31.52 -40.90
N THR A 193 9.95 -32.62 -41.63
CA THR A 193 9.02 -33.75 -41.61
C THR A 193 8.95 -34.37 -40.22
N ALA A 194 10.10 -34.58 -39.57
CA ALA A 194 10.16 -35.09 -38.20
C ALA A 194 9.42 -34.16 -37.22
N LYS A 195 9.64 -32.84 -37.29
CA LYS A 195 8.94 -31.88 -36.41
C LYS A 195 7.45 -31.77 -36.68
N ARG A 196 7.01 -31.86 -37.94
CA ARG A 196 5.59 -31.92 -38.28
C ARG A 196 4.92 -33.16 -37.72
N ALA A 197 5.58 -34.32 -37.75
CA ALA A 197 5.07 -35.55 -37.15
C ALA A 197 4.87 -35.38 -35.64
N VAL A 198 5.91 -34.92 -34.92
CA VAL A 198 5.85 -34.63 -33.48
C VAL A 198 4.75 -33.61 -33.14
N ALA A 199 4.57 -32.57 -33.98
CA ALA A 199 3.51 -31.59 -33.82
C ALA A 199 2.11 -32.19 -34.00
N SER A 200 1.92 -33.02 -35.05
CA SER A 200 0.64 -33.66 -35.36
C SER A 200 0.18 -34.65 -34.29
N GLU A 201 1.12 -35.22 -33.55
CA GLU A 201 0.89 -36.09 -32.40
C GLU A 201 0.68 -35.31 -31.09
N GLY A 202 0.73 -33.97 -31.13
CA GLY A 202 0.60 -33.12 -29.94
C GLY A 202 1.80 -33.20 -28.99
N MET A 203 2.92 -33.76 -29.43
CA MET A 203 4.12 -33.99 -28.60
C MET A 203 5.10 -32.81 -28.61
N TRP A 204 4.88 -31.77 -29.43
CA TRP A 204 5.74 -30.59 -29.49
C TRP A 204 5.29 -29.48 -28.52
N THR A 205 5.23 -29.80 -27.23
CA THR A 205 4.66 -28.92 -26.19
C THR A 205 5.42 -27.60 -25.99
N ASP A 206 6.71 -27.57 -26.33
CA ASP A 206 7.61 -26.43 -26.09
C ASP A 206 8.18 -25.85 -27.40
N ALA A 207 7.41 -25.88 -28.50
CA ALA A 207 7.87 -25.46 -29.83
C ALA A 207 8.48 -24.06 -29.85
N ALA A 208 7.89 -23.10 -29.13
CA ALA A 208 8.40 -21.73 -29.07
C ALA A 208 9.78 -21.67 -28.40
N TRP A 209 9.95 -22.41 -27.30
CA TRP A 209 11.21 -22.50 -26.58
C TRP A 209 12.29 -23.12 -27.44
N GLU A 210 12.02 -24.26 -28.10
CA GLU A 210 13.00 -24.91 -28.96
C GLU A 210 13.42 -24.02 -30.13
N LEU A 211 12.45 -23.48 -30.89
CA LEU A 211 12.73 -22.64 -32.06
C LEU A 211 13.49 -21.37 -31.67
N TYR A 212 13.14 -20.71 -30.56
CA TYR A 212 13.88 -19.55 -30.07
C TYR A 212 15.37 -19.84 -29.87
N HIS A 213 15.73 -21.00 -29.31
CA HIS A 213 17.14 -21.33 -29.08
C HIS A 213 17.87 -21.64 -30.39
N HIS A 214 17.18 -22.15 -31.42
CA HIS A 214 17.76 -22.23 -32.77
C HIS A 214 18.03 -20.83 -33.35
N TRP A 215 17.11 -19.87 -33.16
CA TRP A 215 17.32 -18.47 -33.57
C TRP A 215 18.50 -17.81 -32.86
N VAL A 216 18.62 -18.03 -31.55
CA VAL A 216 19.76 -17.55 -30.74
C VAL A 216 21.08 -18.15 -31.21
N LYS A 217 21.14 -19.45 -31.51
CA LYS A 217 22.35 -20.10 -32.04
C LYS A 217 22.74 -19.54 -33.41
N LEU A 218 21.78 -19.35 -34.32
CA LEU A 218 22.02 -18.73 -35.62
C LEU A 218 22.54 -17.29 -35.47
N HIS A 219 21.98 -16.52 -34.55
CA HIS A 219 22.48 -15.18 -34.22
C HIS A 219 23.95 -15.22 -33.75
N LEU A 220 24.29 -16.15 -32.86
CA LEU A 220 25.67 -16.36 -32.39
C LEU A 220 26.64 -16.80 -33.50
N LEU A 221 26.15 -17.50 -34.53
CA LEU A 221 26.92 -17.85 -35.72
C LEU A 221 27.03 -16.69 -36.74
N GLY A 222 26.46 -15.52 -36.44
CA GLY A 222 26.53 -14.33 -37.29
C GLY A 222 25.43 -14.24 -38.35
N ALA A 223 24.27 -14.86 -38.11
CA ALA A 223 23.06 -14.56 -38.89
C ALA A 223 22.45 -13.22 -38.43
N SER A 224 22.14 -12.37 -39.39
CA SER A 224 21.37 -11.14 -39.17
C SER A 224 19.91 -11.45 -38.84
N ASN A 225 19.21 -10.50 -38.22
CA ASN A 225 17.77 -10.67 -37.92
C ASN A 225 16.96 -10.92 -39.20
N GLY A 226 17.32 -10.27 -40.31
CA GLY A 226 16.67 -10.47 -41.61
C GLY A 226 16.89 -11.87 -42.20
N GLU A 227 18.10 -12.44 -42.06
CA GLU A 227 18.37 -13.83 -42.44
C GLU A 227 17.53 -14.81 -41.62
N ILE A 228 17.45 -14.61 -40.29
CA ILE A 228 16.65 -15.46 -39.40
C ILE A 228 15.16 -15.35 -39.73
N ASP A 229 14.64 -14.14 -39.97
CA ASP A 229 13.25 -13.95 -40.41
C ASP A 229 12.96 -14.63 -41.75
N GLY A 230 13.93 -14.63 -42.67
CA GLY A 230 13.85 -15.37 -43.92
C GLY A 230 13.74 -16.88 -43.70
N ILE A 231 14.54 -17.43 -42.79
CA ILE A 231 14.47 -18.85 -42.40
C ILE A 231 13.11 -19.17 -41.77
N ILE A 232 12.62 -18.33 -40.87
CA ILE A 232 11.30 -18.53 -40.24
C ILE A 232 10.19 -18.60 -41.30
N LYS A 233 10.20 -17.69 -42.29
CA LYS A 233 9.25 -17.70 -43.40
C LYS A 233 9.37 -18.97 -44.23
N GLN A 234 10.59 -19.38 -44.58
CA GLN A 234 10.85 -20.61 -45.32
C GLN A 234 10.30 -21.85 -44.60
N LEU A 235 10.50 -21.95 -43.28
CA LEU A 235 9.93 -23.05 -42.48
C LEU A 235 8.39 -23.01 -42.48
N SER A 236 7.81 -21.82 -42.35
CA SER A 236 6.35 -21.62 -42.38
C SER A 236 5.75 -21.98 -43.75
N ASP A 237 6.40 -21.61 -44.85
CA ASP A 237 6.01 -21.96 -46.22
C ASP A 237 6.01 -23.49 -46.42
N LYS A 238 6.98 -24.18 -45.81
CA LYS A 238 7.04 -25.65 -45.73
C LYS A 238 6.05 -26.27 -44.73
N LYS A 239 5.07 -25.50 -44.25
CA LYS A 239 3.99 -25.92 -43.34
C LYS A 239 4.48 -26.41 -41.98
N LEU A 240 5.66 -25.96 -41.53
CA LEU A 240 6.05 -26.14 -40.13
C LEU A 240 5.25 -25.14 -39.27
N MET A 241 4.69 -25.62 -38.16
CA MET A 241 4.01 -24.75 -37.20
C MET A 241 5.04 -23.86 -36.51
N ILE A 242 4.96 -22.54 -36.74
CA ILE A 242 5.78 -21.55 -36.04
C ILE A 242 4.88 -20.82 -35.03
N PRO A 243 5.15 -20.93 -33.72
CA PRO A 243 4.42 -20.17 -32.71
C PRO A 243 4.55 -18.65 -32.95
N PRO A 244 3.45 -17.87 -32.87
CA PRO A 244 3.46 -16.44 -33.20
C PRO A 244 4.48 -15.61 -32.43
N GLU A 245 4.80 -15.98 -31.20
CA GLU A 245 5.74 -15.32 -30.30
C GLU A 245 7.21 -15.45 -30.72
N VAL A 246 7.55 -16.46 -31.52
CA VAL A 246 8.88 -16.67 -32.11
C VAL A 246 8.86 -16.61 -33.64
N GLY A 247 7.81 -16.00 -34.19
CA GLY A 247 7.67 -15.74 -35.61
C GLY A 247 8.61 -14.65 -36.12
N ALA A 248 8.65 -14.49 -37.45
CA ALA A 248 9.45 -13.49 -38.12
C ALA A 248 9.12 -12.08 -37.59
N GLY A 249 10.16 -11.30 -37.26
CA GLY A 249 10.05 -9.97 -36.67
C GLY A 249 9.63 -9.92 -35.19
N LYS A 250 9.30 -11.05 -34.57
CA LYS A 250 8.83 -11.12 -33.17
C LYS A 250 9.79 -11.85 -32.23
N TRP A 251 10.56 -12.81 -32.75
CA TRP A 251 11.41 -13.69 -31.94
C TRP A 251 12.46 -12.96 -31.09
N THR A 252 12.91 -11.77 -31.48
CA THR A 252 13.87 -10.95 -30.71
C THR A 252 13.29 -10.41 -29.41
N SER A 253 11.96 -10.38 -29.27
CA SER A 253 11.27 -9.95 -28.04
C SER A 253 10.81 -11.13 -27.16
N TYR A 254 11.16 -12.37 -27.53
CA TYR A 254 10.80 -13.55 -26.76
C TYR A 254 11.63 -13.64 -25.47
N THR A 255 10.96 -13.61 -24.31
CA THR A 255 11.61 -13.55 -22.99
C THR A 255 11.16 -14.63 -22.01
N ALA A 256 10.73 -15.80 -22.49
CA ALA A 256 10.42 -16.92 -21.60
C ALA A 256 11.65 -17.36 -20.77
N TRP A 257 12.87 -17.12 -21.29
CA TRP A 257 14.12 -17.31 -20.55
C TRP A 257 14.27 -16.37 -19.35
N MET A 258 13.51 -15.27 -19.29
CA MET A 258 13.56 -14.31 -18.20
C MET A 258 12.50 -14.63 -17.13
N ASN A 259 12.12 -15.90 -16.88
CA ASN A 259 11.04 -16.27 -15.95
C ASN A 259 11.34 -15.88 -14.48
N PRO A 260 10.43 -15.18 -13.74
CA PRO A 260 9.17 -14.54 -14.19
C PRO A 260 9.39 -13.41 -15.20
N THR A 261 8.64 -13.34 -16.30
CA THR A 261 8.98 -12.53 -17.51
C THR A 261 9.14 -11.01 -17.35
N ALA A 262 9.06 -10.46 -16.14
CA ALA A 262 9.34 -9.07 -15.82
C ALA A 262 10.23 -8.99 -14.58
N ILE A 263 11.15 -8.01 -14.55
CA ILE A 263 11.86 -7.61 -13.34
C ILE A 263 10.95 -6.67 -12.56
N THR A 264 10.67 -7.00 -11.30
CA THR A 264 9.74 -6.27 -10.43
C THR A 264 10.35 -6.06 -9.05
N TRP A 265 9.58 -5.46 -8.15
CA TRP A 265 9.97 -5.31 -6.75
C TRP A 265 10.35 -6.63 -6.08
N GLN A 266 9.76 -7.77 -6.49
CA GLN A 266 10.05 -9.09 -5.92
C GLN A 266 11.53 -9.49 -6.08
N ASP A 267 12.21 -8.99 -7.12
CA ASP A 267 13.64 -9.25 -7.40
C ASP A 267 14.58 -8.48 -6.46
N ILE A 268 14.08 -7.45 -5.79
CA ILE A 268 14.89 -6.56 -4.94
C ILE A 268 14.42 -6.50 -3.48
N GLN A 269 13.24 -7.04 -3.17
CA GLN A 269 12.60 -6.89 -1.85
C GLN A 269 13.48 -7.38 -0.70
N GLY A 270 14.20 -8.51 -0.86
CA GLY A 270 15.05 -9.06 0.19
C GLY A 270 16.19 -8.10 0.55
N ASP A 271 16.98 -7.71 -0.45
CA ASP A 271 18.11 -6.80 -0.27
C ASP A 271 17.66 -5.40 0.22
N ALA A 272 16.53 -4.89 -0.29
CA ALA A 272 16.08 -3.53 -0.05
C ALA A 272 15.23 -3.35 1.21
N ALA A 273 14.61 -4.42 1.74
CA ALA A 273 13.64 -4.32 2.82
C ALA A 273 14.20 -3.60 4.06
N LYS A 274 15.42 -3.92 4.49
CA LYS A 274 16.06 -3.26 5.64
C LYS A 274 16.18 -1.75 5.44
N GLY A 275 16.68 -1.33 4.26
CA GLY A 275 16.79 0.10 3.93
C GLY A 275 15.43 0.79 3.80
N ILE A 276 14.45 0.10 3.19
CA ILE A 276 13.09 0.62 2.97
C ILE A 276 12.35 0.83 4.29
N LEU A 277 12.45 -0.14 5.21
CA LEU A 277 11.70 -0.19 6.46
C LEU A 277 12.42 0.48 7.63
N LYS A 278 13.67 0.93 7.42
CA LYS A 278 14.50 1.56 8.44
C LYS A 278 13.75 2.71 9.10
N SER A 279 13.66 2.65 10.42
CA SER A 279 13.31 3.80 11.24
C SER A 279 14.60 4.51 11.62
N GLU A 280 14.72 5.80 11.34
CA GLU A 280 15.86 6.58 11.78
C GLU A 280 15.46 7.56 12.87
N THR A 281 16.18 7.48 13.97
CA THR A 281 16.18 8.51 15.01
C THR A 281 17.10 9.62 14.55
N MET A 282 16.54 10.70 14.02
CA MET A 282 17.33 11.85 13.63
C MET A 282 17.91 12.52 14.88
N PRO A 283 19.24 12.54 15.07
CA PRO A 283 19.85 13.30 16.15
C PRO A 283 19.54 14.77 15.90
N SER A 284 18.90 15.43 16.85
CA SER A 284 18.62 16.85 16.67
C SER A 284 19.87 17.67 16.92
N TYR A 285 20.21 18.54 15.98
CA TYR A 285 21.36 19.42 16.07
C TYR A 285 20.95 20.77 16.70
N GLY A 286 21.45 21.05 17.91
CA GLY A 286 21.23 22.31 18.65
C GLY A 286 21.02 22.12 20.16
N PRO A 287 21.14 23.17 21.00
CA PRO A 287 21.05 23.08 22.47
C PRO A 287 19.68 22.64 23.01
N TYR A 288 18.66 22.57 22.14
CA TYR A 288 17.29 22.15 22.48
C TYR A 288 16.84 20.90 21.71
N GLY A 289 17.79 20.21 21.10
CA GLY A 289 17.49 19.15 20.18
C GLY A 289 17.07 17.83 20.83
N ARG A 290 15.80 17.43 20.72
CA ARG A 290 15.40 16.06 21.03
C ARG A 290 15.41 15.17 19.80
N PRO A 291 15.89 13.91 19.92
CA PRO A 291 15.83 12.95 18.82
C PRO A 291 14.37 12.69 18.41
N SER A 292 14.07 12.83 17.12
CA SER A 292 12.78 12.41 16.54
C SER A 292 13.01 11.17 15.69
N SER A 293 12.22 10.13 15.91
CA SER A 293 12.23 8.91 15.09
C SER A 293 11.17 9.02 13.99
N MET A 294 11.57 8.78 12.76
CA MET A 294 10.69 8.66 11.61
C MET A 294 10.74 7.23 11.09
N LYS A 295 9.57 6.57 11.02
CA LYS A 295 9.42 5.27 10.39
C LYS A 295 9.66 5.40 8.88
N GLU A 296 10.38 4.45 8.29
CA GLU A 296 10.60 4.38 6.83
C GLU A 296 11.32 5.62 6.27
N GLU A 297 12.17 6.25 7.09
CA GLU A 297 12.81 7.54 6.82
C GLU A 297 13.50 7.56 5.45
N ASN A 298 14.30 6.53 5.15
CA ASN A 298 15.01 6.45 3.89
C ASN A 298 14.07 6.44 2.68
N SER A 299 12.91 5.82 2.83
CA SER A 299 11.89 5.76 1.78
C SER A 299 11.17 7.11 1.63
N PHE A 300 10.90 7.78 2.75
CA PHE A 300 10.37 9.14 2.76
C PHE A 300 11.34 10.11 2.07
N GLU A 301 12.63 10.00 2.35
CA GLU A 301 13.69 10.83 1.77
C GLU A 301 13.89 10.51 0.29
N PHE A 302 13.98 9.23 -0.11
CA PHE A 302 14.09 8.84 -1.52
C PHE A 302 12.97 9.39 -2.42
N THR A 303 11.79 9.59 -1.83
CA THR A 303 10.59 10.11 -2.52
C THR A 303 10.33 11.58 -2.25
N ALA A 304 11.21 12.28 -1.54
CA ALA A 304 11.08 13.68 -1.20
C ALA A 304 11.29 14.62 -2.41
N ASN A 305 11.05 15.91 -2.20
CA ASN A 305 11.21 16.92 -3.24
C ASN A 305 12.68 17.07 -3.67
N GLY A 306 12.96 16.86 -4.96
CA GLY A 306 14.32 16.92 -5.52
C GLY A 306 15.01 15.56 -5.56
N GLN A 307 14.38 14.53 -4.97
CA GLN A 307 14.91 13.17 -4.92
C GLN A 307 14.37 12.30 -6.07
N PRO A 308 15.05 11.21 -6.43
CA PRO A 308 14.70 10.42 -7.62
C PRO A 308 13.25 9.91 -7.63
N GLY A 309 12.73 9.49 -6.47
CA GLY A 309 11.40 8.93 -6.33
C GLY A 309 10.26 9.95 -6.35
N LYS A 310 10.55 11.27 -6.39
CA LYS A 310 9.55 12.35 -6.28
C LYS A 310 8.33 12.16 -7.19
N GLY A 311 8.54 11.75 -8.44
CA GLY A 311 7.47 11.62 -9.43
C GLY A 311 6.40 10.58 -9.04
N TYR A 312 6.77 9.60 -8.22
CA TYR A 312 5.94 8.49 -7.78
C TYR A 312 5.23 8.75 -6.46
N ARG A 313 5.42 9.92 -5.85
CA ARG A 313 4.72 10.35 -4.64
C ARG A 313 3.80 11.52 -4.94
N ASN A 314 2.72 11.65 -4.19
CA ASN A 314 1.89 12.86 -4.23
C ASN A 314 2.68 14.02 -3.59
N THR A 315 3.24 14.92 -4.41
CA THR A 315 4.19 15.97 -4.01
C THR A 315 3.55 17.21 -3.38
N GLY A 316 2.39 17.08 -2.77
CA GLY A 316 1.76 18.20 -2.09
C GLY A 316 0.68 17.68 -1.17
N GLY A 317 0.86 17.84 0.14
CA GLY A 317 -0.19 17.96 1.14
C GLY A 317 -1.34 16.95 1.19
N SER A 318 -1.36 15.90 0.37
CA SER A 318 -2.45 14.93 0.30
C SER A 318 -2.41 13.93 1.46
N GLY A 319 -1.36 14.00 2.29
CA GLY A 319 -1.29 13.30 3.58
C GLY A 319 -1.98 14.06 4.71
N GLY A 320 -2.76 15.12 4.44
CA GLY A 320 -3.45 15.82 5.52
C GLY A 320 -4.53 16.83 5.15
N HIS A 321 -4.56 17.41 3.94
CA HIS A 321 -5.54 18.47 3.65
C HIS A 321 -6.20 18.34 2.29
N GLY A 322 -7.34 17.67 2.34
CA GLY A 322 -8.38 17.80 1.34
C GLY A 322 -9.44 16.74 1.57
N GLY A 323 -10.07 16.76 2.74
CA GLY A 323 -11.27 15.97 2.97
C GLY A 323 -12.38 16.30 1.96
N SER A 324 -13.49 15.61 2.11
CA SER A 324 -14.80 15.82 1.53
C SER A 324 -15.02 17.30 1.30
N CYS A 325 -15.20 17.72 0.06
CA CYS A 325 -15.55 19.10 -0.18
C CYS A 325 -16.37 19.29 -1.46
N PHE A 326 -17.13 20.37 -1.46
CA PHE A 326 -17.95 20.88 -2.54
C PHE A 326 -17.46 22.22 -3.05
N THR A 327 -17.79 22.57 -4.29
CA THR A 327 -17.67 23.96 -4.74
C THR A 327 -18.68 24.85 -4.02
N GLY A 328 -18.33 26.13 -3.81
CA GLY A 328 -19.12 27.04 -2.97
C GLY A 328 -20.54 27.36 -3.46
N ASP A 329 -20.84 27.05 -4.71
CA ASP A 329 -22.17 27.16 -5.34
C ASP A 329 -23.10 25.98 -5.03
N THR A 330 -22.56 24.87 -4.50
CA THR A 330 -23.35 23.72 -4.05
C THR A 330 -24.35 24.17 -2.99
N LYS A 331 -25.62 23.80 -3.15
CA LYS A 331 -26.69 24.20 -2.24
C LYS A 331 -26.82 23.21 -1.09
N VAL A 332 -27.10 23.72 0.11
CA VAL A 332 -27.39 22.96 1.32
C VAL A 332 -28.87 23.15 1.64
N LEU A 333 -29.55 22.07 2.03
CA LEU A 333 -30.93 22.15 2.53
C LEU A 333 -30.92 22.61 3.98
N MET A 334 -31.40 23.82 4.22
CA MET A 334 -31.50 24.42 5.55
C MET A 334 -32.67 23.81 6.34
N ALA A 335 -32.66 23.92 7.67
CA ALA A 335 -33.72 23.35 8.53
C ALA A 335 -35.11 23.91 8.23
N ASN A 336 -35.19 25.18 7.82
CA ASN A 336 -36.44 25.83 7.39
C ASN A 336 -36.93 25.38 5.99
N GLY A 337 -36.19 24.50 5.31
CA GLY A 337 -36.50 23.98 3.98
C GLY A 337 -36.02 24.84 2.81
N SER A 338 -35.37 25.98 3.07
CA SER A 338 -34.73 26.78 2.03
C SER A 338 -33.41 26.16 1.56
N LEU A 339 -32.96 26.54 0.37
CA LEU A 339 -31.65 26.15 -0.18
C LEU A 339 -30.69 27.32 -0.09
N LEU A 340 -29.54 27.11 0.55
CA LEU A 340 -28.49 28.12 0.70
C LEU A 340 -27.18 27.62 0.06
N PRO A 341 -26.46 28.43 -0.74
CA PRO A 341 -25.14 28.04 -1.20
C PRO A 341 -24.21 27.79 -0.01
N ILE A 342 -23.46 26.68 -0.03
CA ILE A 342 -22.64 26.20 1.09
C ILE A 342 -21.61 27.24 1.55
N ARG A 343 -21.11 28.09 0.64
CA ARG A 343 -20.21 29.21 0.98
C ARG A 343 -20.83 30.29 1.86
N SER A 344 -22.15 30.30 1.96
CA SER A 344 -22.94 31.30 2.71
C SER A 344 -23.54 30.71 3.99
N VAL A 345 -23.34 29.41 4.23
CA VAL A 345 -23.67 28.77 5.51
C VAL A 345 -22.66 29.27 6.54
N GLU A 346 -23.12 29.54 7.75
CA GLU A 346 -22.30 29.99 8.87
C GLU A 346 -22.30 28.96 10.01
N VAL A 347 -21.27 29.00 10.87
CA VAL A 347 -21.26 28.19 12.09
C VAL A 347 -22.43 28.61 12.98
N GLY A 348 -23.18 27.63 13.47
CA GLY A 348 -24.40 27.84 14.26
C GLY A 348 -25.69 27.77 13.46
N ASP A 349 -25.65 27.87 12.13
CA ASP A 349 -26.83 27.69 11.26
C ASP A 349 -27.42 26.29 11.44
N GLU A 350 -28.75 26.18 11.34
CA GLU A 350 -29.44 24.88 11.36
C GLU A 350 -29.69 24.37 9.94
N VAL A 351 -29.18 23.16 9.67
CA VAL A 351 -29.40 22.44 8.41
C VAL A 351 -30.35 21.28 8.60
N PHE A 352 -30.98 20.86 7.51
CA PHE A 352 -31.85 19.69 7.50
C PHE A 352 -31.01 18.41 7.59
N THR A 353 -31.41 17.52 8.49
CA THR A 353 -30.96 16.12 8.52
C THR A 353 -32.18 15.21 8.68
N LEU A 354 -32.02 13.93 8.37
CA LEU A 354 -33.10 12.95 8.51
C LEU A 354 -33.47 12.68 9.98
N GLN A 355 -32.56 12.99 10.91
CA GLN A 355 -32.76 12.87 12.36
C GLN A 355 -33.31 14.17 12.98
N GLY A 356 -33.70 15.15 12.16
CA GLY A 356 -34.17 16.47 12.56
C GLY A 356 -33.13 17.58 12.33
N PRO A 357 -33.49 18.87 12.52
CA PRO A 357 -32.56 19.99 12.39
C PRO A 357 -31.30 19.82 13.23
N ARG A 358 -30.14 20.20 12.67
CA ARG A 358 -28.85 20.15 13.37
C ARG A 358 -28.02 21.38 13.06
N ARG A 359 -27.31 21.87 14.08
CA ARG A 359 -26.45 23.04 13.95
C ARG A 359 -25.13 22.67 13.28
N VAL A 360 -24.62 23.59 12.45
CA VAL A 360 -23.30 23.51 11.86
C VAL A 360 -22.26 23.84 12.93
N ALA A 361 -21.43 22.86 13.29
CA ALA A 361 -20.36 23.04 14.26
C ALA A 361 -19.09 23.59 13.61
N VAL A 362 -18.76 23.14 12.39
CA VAL A 362 -17.56 23.53 11.65
C VAL A 362 -17.86 23.65 10.17
N ILE A 363 -17.18 24.60 9.53
CA ILE A 363 -17.12 24.70 8.07
C ILE A 363 -15.68 24.46 7.64
N SER A 364 -15.44 23.34 6.96
CA SER A 364 -14.16 23.07 6.33
C SER A 364 -14.03 23.91 5.07
N MET A 365 -13.00 24.75 4.97
CA MET A 365 -12.77 25.63 3.80
C MET A 365 -11.36 25.49 3.20
N PRO A 366 -10.92 24.29 2.77
CA PRO A 366 -9.62 24.14 2.14
C PRO A 366 -9.62 24.69 0.70
N THR A 367 -8.50 25.29 0.31
CA THR A 367 -8.21 25.58 -1.11
C THR A 367 -8.22 24.30 -1.96
N ARG A 368 -8.60 24.40 -3.23
CA ARG A 368 -8.66 23.26 -4.16
C ARG A 368 -7.32 22.53 -4.35
N LYS A 369 -6.16 23.20 -4.33
CA LYS A 369 -4.80 22.62 -4.45
C LYS A 369 -4.60 21.63 -5.60
N LYS A 370 -5.08 21.97 -6.79
CA LYS A 370 -5.04 21.17 -8.04
C LYS A 370 -5.84 19.87 -7.96
N ARG A 371 -6.68 19.69 -6.94
CA ARG A 371 -7.59 18.54 -6.85
C ARG A 371 -8.54 18.56 -8.06
N HIS A 372 -8.74 17.40 -8.67
CA HIS A 372 -9.79 17.23 -9.66
C HIS A 372 -11.14 17.33 -8.97
N LEU A 373 -12.12 17.86 -9.69
CA LEU A 373 -13.50 17.90 -9.24
C LEU A 373 -14.34 16.96 -10.09
N TYR A 374 -15.46 16.50 -9.55
CA TYR A 374 -16.37 15.58 -10.19
C TYR A 374 -17.80 16.11 -10.13
N SER A 375 -18.61 15.76 -11.12
CA SER A 375 -20.07 15.93 -11.11
C SER A 375 -20.75 14.61 -11.46
N LEU A 376 -22.03 14.50 -11.11
CA LEU A 376 -22.84 13.32 -11.39
C LEU A 376 -23.98 13.68 -12.31
N ASN A 377 -24.33 12.80 -13.25
CA ASN A 377 -25.58 12.87 -14.01
C ASN A 377 -25.86 14.25 -14.66
N GLY A 378 -24.82 15.02 -14.99
CA GLY A 378 -24.93 16.39 -15.51
C GLY A 378 -25.41 17.46 -14.50
N PHE A 379 -25.46 17.15 -13.20
CA PHE A 379 -25.78 18.11 -12.14
C PHE A 379 -24.73 19.23 -12.05
N SER A 380 -25.17 20.40 -11.56
CA SER A 380 -24.35 21.61 -11.59
C SER A 380 -23.32 21.68 -10.47
N PHE A 381 -23.59 21.04 -9.33
CA PHE A 381 -22.68 21.01 -8.19
C PHE A 381 -21.46 20.10 -8.45
N ARG A 382 -20.34 20.43 -7.83
CA ARG A 382 -19.07 19.69 -7.99
C ARG A 382 -18.45 19.34 -6.66
N PHE A 383 -17.75 18.20 -6.62
CA PHE A 383 -17.16 17.67 -5.40
C PHE A 383 -15.80 17.00 -5.65
N THR A 384 -15.06 16.75 -4.57
CA THR A 384 -13.75 16.07 -4.62
C THR A 384 -13.89 14.56 -4.77
N GLU A 385 -12.85 13.88 -5.23
CA GLU A 385 -12.88 12.42 -5.41
C GLU A 385 -13.14 11.61 -4.12
N THR A 386 -12.93 12.21 -2.94
CA THR A 386 -13.06 11.53 -1.64
C THR A 386 -14.41 11.76 -0.98
N HIS A 387 -15.27 12.65 -1.51
CA HIS A 387 -16.51 13.01 -0.84
C HIS A 387 -17.45 11.79 -0.70
N PRO A 388 -17.91 11.43 0.52
CA PRO A 388 -18.74 10.26 0.74
C PRO A 388 -20.23 10.54 0.52
N PHE A 389 -20.83 9.83 -0.44
CA PHE A 389 -22.27 9.83 -0.67
C PHE A 389 -22.91 8.66 0.05
N VAL A 390 -24.05 8.91 0.70
CA VAL A 390 -24.77 7.87 1.45
C VAL A 390 -25.51 6.97 0.46
N THR A 391 -25.42 5.66 0.66
CA THR A 391 -26.17 4.66 -0.13
C THR A 391 -27.44 4.22 0.60
N PRO A 392 -28.34 3.43 -0.04
CA PRO A 392 -29.50 2.86 0.65
C PRO A 392 -29.13 2.07 1.92
N ALA A 393 -27.97 1.42 1.90
CA ALA A 393 -27.43 0.68 3.04
C ALA A 393 -27.07 1.61 4.20
N GLY A 394 -26.32 2.67 3.90
CA GLY A 394 -25.86 3.64 4.90
C GLY A 394 -27.02 4.37 5.58
N LEU A 395 -28.10 4.63 4.85
CA LEU A 395 -29.32 5.21 5.42
C LEU A 395 -30.01 4.28 6.43
N SER A 396 -30.07 2.98 6.13
CA SER A 396 -30.80 2.00 6.94
C SER A 396 -30.10 1.67 8.27
N GLY A 397 -29.04 2.40 8.63
CA GLY A 397 -28.06 1.99 9.65
C GLY A 397 -27.31 0.71 9.26
N GLY A 398 -27.47 0.26 8.01
CA GLY A 398 -27.15 -1.06 7.53
C GLY A 398 -25.69 -1.18 7.08
N GLY A 399 -24.78 -1.21 8.05
CA GLY A 399 -23.41 -1.69 7.86
C GLY A 399 -23.12 -3.00 8.60
N MET A 400 -24.00 -3.44 9.50
CA MET A 400 -23.66 -4.47 10.48
C MET A 400 -24.14 -5.90 10.13
N ASP A 401 -25.23 -6.06 9.36
CA ASP A 401 -25.80 -7.40 9.06
C ASP A 401 -25.95 -7.76 7.57
N SER A 402 -25.57 -6.89 6.63
CA SER A 402 -25.77 -7.15 5.18
C SER A 402 -24.54 -6.86 4.34
N ALA A 403 -24.51 -7.38 3.10
CA ALA A 403 -23.48 -7.19 2.07
C ALA A 403 -23.25 -5.71 1.65
N ALA A 404 -23.82 -4.78 2.40
CA ALA A 404 -24.18 -3.47 1.94
C ALA A 404 -23.15 -2.45 2.43
N HIS A 405 -22.81 -1.52 1.55
CA HIS A 405 -21.74 -0.53 1.73
C HIS A 405 -22.39 0.79 2.12
N ALA A 406 -22.04 1.38 3.26
CA ALA A 406 -22.71 2.60 3.73
C ALA A 406 -22.47 3.80 2.81
N PHE A 407 -21.32 3.83 2.14
CA PHE A 407 -20.87 4.97 1.34
C PHE A 407 -20.41 4.57 -0.06
N THR A 408 -20.47 5.54 -0.95
CA THR A 408 -19.76 5.50 -2.22
C THR A 408 -19.00 6.79 -2.46
N ALA A 409 -17.83 6.70 -3.08
CA ALA A 409 -16.97 7.83 -3.43
C ALA A 409 -16.23 7.52 -4.73
N VAL A 410 -15.79 8.55 -5.46
CA VAL A 410 -15.03 8.37 -6.72
C VAL A 410 -13.70 7.65 -6.45
N SER A 411 -13.05 7.95 -5.33
CA SER A 411 -11.82 7.29 -4.87
C SER A 411 -12.00 6.70 -3.46
N PRO A 412 -12.61 5.50 -3.34
CA PRO A 412 -12.89 4.85 -2.05
C PRO A 412 -11.64 4.66 -1.21
N ARG A 413 -10.53 4.31 -1.85
CA ARG A 413 -9.27 4.07 -1.18
C ARG A 413 -8.67 5.34 -0.59
N LYS A 414 -8.74 6.47 -1.32
CA LYS A 414 -8.27 7.74 -0.78
C LYS A 414 -9.11 8.16 0.42
N LEU A 415 -10.43 8.02 0.32
CA LEU A 415 -11.33 8.26 1.46
C LEU A 415 -11.02 7.33 2.64
N ALA A 416 -10.82 6.03 2.41
CA ALA A 416 -10.48 5.06 3.46
C ALA A 416 -9.14 5.38 4.14
N ASN A 417 -8.19 5.96 3.42
CA ASN A 417 -6.92 6.41 4.00
C ASN A 417 -7.07 7.71 4.81
N LEU A 418 -7.99 8.58 4.44
CA LEU A 418 -8.24 9.86 5.11
C LEU A 418 -9.10 9.68 6.37
N VAL A 419 -10.15 8.87 6.28
CA VAL A 419 -11.05 8.56 7.40
C VAL A 419 -11.23 7.05 7.53
N PRO A 420 -10.28 6.38 8.20
CA PRO A 420 -10.31 4.93 8.38
C PRO A 420 -11.60 4.38 8.98
N THR A 421 -12.28 5.12 9.85
CA THR A 421 -13.55 4.69 10.46
C THR A 421 -14.70 4.61 9.45
N LEU A 422 -14.71 5.42 8.38
CA LEU A 422 -15.70 5.27 7.30
C LEU A 422 -15.47 3.99 6.50
N SER A 423 -14.22 3.57 6.32
CA SER A 423 -13.90 2.32 5.59
C SER A 423 -14.50 1.09 6.28
N ARG A 424 -14.63 1.12 7.61
CA ARG A 424 -15.27 0.06 8.40
C ARG A 424 -16.76 -0.12 8.10
N LEU A 425 -17.41 0.95 7.62
CA LEU A 425 -18.82 0.95 7.21
C LEU A 425 -19.01 0.58 5.73
N GLY A 426 -17.91 0.36 5.00
CA GLY A 426 -17.92 0.01 3.58
C GLY A 426 -18.01 1.23 2.68
N ILE A 427 -17.01 1.38 1.82
CA ILE A 427 -16.95 2.42 0.79
C ILE A 427 -16.71 1.72 -0.55
N VAL A 428 -17.60 1.91 -1.51
CA VAL A 428 -17.43 1.38 -2.86
C VAL A 428 -17.20 2.47 -3.88
N LYS A 429 -16.60 2.11 -5.01
CA LYS A 429 -16.32 3.04 -6.09
C LYS A 429 -17.62 3.56 -6.68
N MET A 430 -17.69 4.88 -6.83
CA MET A 430 -18.74 5.55 -7.54
C MET A 430 -18.46 5.47 -9.05
N GLU A 431 -19.35 4.82 -9.78
CA GLU A 431 -19.29 4.63 -11.22
C GLU A 431 -20.70 4.47 -11.80
N GLU A 432 -20.80 4.30 -13.12
CA GLU A 432 -22.06 4.02 -13.77
C GLU A 432 -22.72 2.76 -13.17
N GLY A 433 -23.97 2.88 -12.74
CA GLY A 433 -24.73 1.84 -12.03
C GLY A 433 -24.68 1.94 -10.51
N SER A 434 -23.83 2.79 -9.91
CA SER A 434 -23.86 3.04 -8.46
C SER A 434 -25.19 3.66 -8.03
N ILE A 435 -25.63 3.40 -6.79
CA ILE A 435 -26.86 3.96 -6.21
C ILE A 435 -26.51 4.88 -5.03
N ILE A 436 -26.96 6.12 -5.09
CA ILE A 436 -26.85 7.11 -4.01
C ILE A 436 -28.23 7.44 -3.44
N MET A 437 -28.28 8.00 -2.23
CA MET A 437 -29.52 8.51 -1.66
C MET A 437 -29.74 9.98 -2.02
N SER A 438 -30.89 10.26 -2.59
CA SER A 438 -31.41 11.59 -2.88
C SER A 438 -32.64 11.90 -2.04
N LEU A 439 -33.14 13.14 -2.08
CA LEU A 439 -34.44 13.50 -1.52
C LEU A 439 -35.46 13.76 -2.63
N GLN A 440 -36.63 13.15 -2.48
CA GLN A 440 -37.85 13.47 -3.21
C GLN A 440 -38.95 13.72 -2.16
N ASP A 441 -39.62 14.87 -2.23
CA ASP A 441 -40.63 15.26 -1.23
C ASP A 441 -40.15 15.16 0.23
N LYS A 442 -38.88 15.54 0.47
CA LYS A 442 -38.17 15.43 1.76
C LYS A 442 -38.04 13.99 2.30
N GLN A 443 -38.27 12.98 1.47
CA GLN A 443 -38.08 11.57 1.78
C GLN A 443 -36.87 11.00 1.02
N PRO A 444 -36.10 10.09 1.64
CA PRO A 444 -34.98 9.45 0.95
C PRO A 444 -35.43 8.60 -0.24
N HIS A 445 -34.80 8.79 -1.39
CA HIS A 445 -35.05 8.07 -2.62
C HIS A 445 -33.74 7.57 -3.25
N PRO A 446 -33.62 6.27 -3.58
CA PRO A 446 -32.45 5.74 -4.29
C PRO A 446 -32.35 6.31 -5.71
N THR A 447 -31.22 6.92 -6.05
CA THR A 447 -30.95 7.50 -7.36
C THR A 447 -29.73 6.83 -7.99
N ALA A 448 -29.88 6.38 -9.23
CA ALA A 448 -28.80 5.76 -10.00
C ALA A 448 -27.83 6.81 -10.56
N VAL A 449 -26.54 6.52 -10.47
CA VAL A 449 -25.47 7.24 -11.16
C VAL A 449 -25.34 6.63 -12.54
N TYR A 450 -25.59 7.40 -13.60
CA TYR A 450 -25.38 6.98 -14.98
C TYR A 450 -24.20 7.70 -15.64
N LEU A 451 -23.64 8.72 -14.98
CA LEU A 451 -22.50 9.47 -15.47
C LEU A 451 -21.70 10.05 -14.31
N VAL A 452 -20.37 9.86 -14.35
CA VAL A 452 -19.40 10.52 -13.47
C VAL A 452 -18.44 11.32 -14.36
N GLU A 453 -18.50 12.64 -14.30
CA GLU A 453 -17.67 13.53 -15.12
C GLU A 453 -16.50 14.08 -14.32
N GLU A 454 -15.30 14.01 -14.90
CA GLU A 454 -14.09 14.56 -14.31
C GLU A 454 -13.81 15.97 -14.85
N HIS A 455 -13.59 16.92 -13.94
CA HIS A 455 -13.30 18.32 -14.21
C HIS A 455 -11.87 18.65 -13.73
N PRO A 456 -10.83 18.42 -14.56
CA PRO A 456 -9.47 18.78 -14.20
C PRO A 456 -9.33 20.30 -14.07
N LEU A 457 -8.31 20.74 -13.33
CA LEU A 457 -8.04 22.17 -13.17
C LEU A 457 -7.59 22.77 -14.52
N GLN A 458 -8.39 23.66 -15.12
CA GLN A 458 -8.10 24.25 -16.44
C GLN A 458 -7.30 25.57 -16.39
N LYS A 459 -7.31 26.27 -15.25
CA LYS A 459 -6.65 27.58 -15.06
C LYS A 459 -5.81 27.56 -13.78
N PRO A 460 -4.79 28.43 -13.64
CA PRO A 460 -4.08 28.61 -12.38
C PRO A 460 -5.07 28.93 -11.27
N GLU A 461 -4.94 28.29 -10.12
CA GLU A 461 -5.86 28.51 -8.99
C GLU A 461 -5.83 29.97 -8.57
N SER A 462 -7.01 30.54 -8.37
CA SER A 462 -7.14 31.81 -7.66
C SER A 462 -7.22 31.53 -6.15
N GLU A 463 -6.91 32.53 -5.32
CA GLU A 463 -7.10 32.42 -3.86
C GLU A 463 -8.59 32.19 -3.47
N GLU A 464 -9.53 32.36 -4.42
CA GLU A 464 -10.97 32.16 -4.24
C GLU A 464 -11.45 30.73 -4.59
N ASP A 465 -10.58 29.83 -5.06
CA ASP A 465 -10.94 28.42 -5.33
C ASP A 465 -10.99 27.61 -4.01
N LEU A 466 -11.90 28.00 -3.12
CA LEU A 466 -12.22 27.31 -1.88
C LEU A 466 -13.23 26.19 -2.14
N LEU A 467 -13.03 25.08 -1.44
CA LEU A 467 -14.02 24.02 -1.35
C LEU A 467 -14.58 23.96 0.08
N TYR A 468 -15.79 23.45 0.24
CA TYR A 468 -16.57 23.54 1.46
C TYR A 468 -17.09 22.19 1.94
N ASP A 469 -17.08 21.95 3.24
CA ASP A 469 -17.78 20.84 3.90
C ASP A 469 -18.42 21.34 5.20
N LEU A 470 -19.50 20.70 5.63
CA LEU A 470 -20.14 20.99 6.90
C LEU A 470 -19.90 19.84 7.86
N ILE A 471 -19.42 20.15 9.06
CA ILE A 471 -19.39 19.22 10.18
C ILE A 471 -20.50 19.67 11.13
N LEU A 472 -21.47 18.78 11.35
CA LEU A 472 -22.62 19.06 12.20
C LEU A 472 -22.35 18.66 13.65
N GLU A 473 -23.12 19.26 14.56
CA GLU A 473 -23.17 18.77 15.95
C GLU A 473 -23.54 17.28 15.96
N PRO A 474 -22.73 16.42 16.60
CA PRO A 474 -23.00 15.00 16.67
C PRO A 474 -24.22 14.72 17.54
N THR A 475 -24.81 13.56 17.32
CA THR A 475 -25.92 13.03 18.11
C THR A 475 -25.42 11.88 18.99
N LYS A 476 -26.26 11.38 19.89
CA LYS A 476 -26.01 10.11 20.61
C LYS A 476 -25.72 8.93 19.67
N ASP A 477 -26.20 9.02 18.42
CA ASP A 477 -26.05 8.01 17.38
C ASP A 477 -24.87 8.33 16.43
N GLY A 478 -24.05 9.34 16.75
CA GLY A 478 -22.90 9.76 15.96
C GLY A 478 -23.16 10.99 15.08
N PHE A 479 -22.32 11.20 14.07
CA PHE A 479 -22.42 12.37 13.19
C PHE A 479 -23.59 12.21 12.20
N PRO A 480 -24.54 13.16 12.18
CA PRO A 480 -25.66 13.10 11.26
C PRO A 480 -25.22 13.38 9.82
N ASN A 481 -25.86 12.71 8.87
CA ASN A 481 -25.71 13.01 7.44
C ASN A 481 -26.50 14.28 7.09
N TYR A 482 -26.03 15.03 6.11
CA TYR A 482 -26.68 16.27 5.68
C TYR A 482 -26.96 16.26 4.18
N VAL A 483 -27.71 17.25 3.71
CA VAL A 483 -28.28 17.24 2.37
C VAL A 483 -27.75 18.40 1.54
N VAL A 484 -27.19 18.06 0.38
CA VAL A 484 -26.56 18.99 -0.57
C VAL A 484 -27.05 18.77 -1.98
N GLY A 485 -26.79 19.70 -2.90
CA GLY A 485 -27.04 19.48 -4.32
C GLY A 485 -27.23 20.79 -5.07
N ASP A 486 -28.25 20.84 -5.91
CA ASP A 486 -28.69 22.04 -6.64
C ASP A 486 -30.22 22.14 -6.68
N ASP A 487 -30.78 22.97 -7.56
CA ASP A 487 -32.24 23.12 -7.69
C ASP A 487 -32.93 21.89 -8.32
N SER A 488 -32.16 21.02 -8.96
CA SER A 488 -32.69 19.84 -9.67
C SER A 488 -32.66 18.59 -8.82
N ILE A 489 -31.67 18.46 -7.93
CA ILE A 489 -31.52 17.31 -7.05
C ILE A 489 -30.90 17.70 -5.72
N LEU A 490 -31.37 17.03 -4.67
CA LEU A 490 -30.77 17.04 -3.35
C LEU A 490 -30.33 15.62 -2.99
N VAL A 491 -29.10 15.47 -2.53
CA VAL A 491 -28.44 14.21 -2.22
C VAL A 491 -27.96 14.18 -0.78
N LEU A 492 -28.04 13.01 -0.17
CA LEU A 492 -27.61 12.76 1.20
C LEU A 492 -26.12 12.41 1.21
N VAL A 493 -25.36 13.15 2.00
CA VAL A 493 -23.91 13.03 2.09
C VAL A 493 -23.46 12.99 3.55
N ALA A 494 -22.26 12.45 3.76
CA ALA A 494 -21.62 12.47 5.07
C ALA A 494 -20.44 13.45 5.06
N SER A 495 -20.15 14.05 6.21
CA SER A 495 -18.89 14.77 6.40
C SER A 495 -17.74 13.76 6.44
N GLU A 496 -16.55 14.14 5.95
CA GLU A 496 -15.35 13.31 6.06
C GLU A 496 -14.70 13.48 7.43
N VAL A 497 -15.46 13.10 8.47
CA VAL A 497 -15.00 13.10 9.86
C VAL A 497 -14.99 11.68 10.42
N PRO A 498 -14.04 11.37 11.33
CA PRO A 498 -14.05 10.11 12.04
C PRO A 498 -15.40 9.84 12.73
N ARG A 499 -15.98 8.66 12.47
CA ARG A 499 -17.23 8.22 13.10
C ARG A 499 -16.95 7.72 14.52
N ILE A 500 -17.25 8.56 15.52
CA ILE A 500 -16.99 8.27 16.94
C ILE A 500 -17.71 6.99 17.38
N GLU A 501 -18.91 6.75 16.88
CA GLU A 501 -19.70 5.55 17.16
C GLU A 501 -19.04 4.24 16.66
N VAL A 502 -18.11 4.32 15.70
CA VAL A 502 -17.39 3.16 15.16
C VAL A 502 -16.16 2.82 16.01
N ALA A 503 -15.57 3.81 16.70
CA ALA A 503 -14.39 3.65 17.54
C ALA A 503 -14.48 4.53 18.80
N PRO A 504 -15.45 4.28 19.70
CA PRO A 504 -15.78 5.21 20.79
C PRO A 504 -14.63 5.38 21.77
N PHE A 505 -13.91 4.32 22.11
CA PHE A 505 -12.78 4.42 23.03
C PHE A 505 -11.59 5.17 22.44
N ALA A 506 -11.32 5.01 21.14
CA ALA A 506 -10.30 5.80 20.48
C ALA A 506 -10.66 7.29 20.45
N ALA A 507 -11.92 7.61 20.18
CA ALA A 507 -12.42 8.97 20.26
C ALA A 507 -12.28 9.56 21.67
N ILE A 508 -12.66 8.81 22.72
CA ILE A 508 -12.47 9.22 24.12
C ILE A 508 -11.00 9.52 24.41
N THR A 509 -10.09 8.65 23.99
CA THR A 509 -8.64 8.86 24.18
C THR A 509 -8.17 10.16 23.52
N ILE A 510 -8.57 10.41 22.27
CA ILE A 510 -8.15 11.61 21.53
C ILE A 510 -8.75 12.87 22.17
N LEU A 511 -10.06 12.87 22.46
CA LEU A 511 -10.74 14.01 23.09
C LEU A 511 -10.15 14.33 24.46
N LYS A 512 -9.83 13.30 25.26
CA LYS A 512 -9.15 13.50 26.53
C LYS A 512 -7.76 14.08 26.35
N ALA A 513 -6.99 13.60 25.38
CA ALA A 513 -5.66 14.15 25.07
C ALA A 513 -5.75 15.62 24.65
N LEU A 514 -6.73 15.98 23.83
CA LEU A 514 -6.98 17.36 23.42
C LEU A 514 -7.40 18.23 24.60
N GLN A 515 -8.22 17.71 25.52
CA GLN A 515 -8.62 18.44 26.73
C GLN A 515 -7.41 18.81 27.59
N GLU A 516 -6.51 17.85 27.84
CA GLU A 516 -5.29 18.08 28.63
C GLU A 516 -4.28 18.98 27.90
N ALA A 517 -4.22 18.92 26.56
CA ALA A 517 -3.31 19.72 25.74
C ALA A 517 -3.89 21.03 25.21
N ALA A 518 -5.13 21.37 25.58
CA ALA A 518 -5.94 22.37 24.89
C ALA A 518 -5.25 23.74 24.87
N ASP A 519 -4.83 24.21 26.04
CA ASP A 519 -4.14 25.49 26.21
C ASP A 519 -2.86 25.56 25.40
N GLN A 520 -2.12 24.44 25.33
CA GLN A 520 -0.84 24.41 24.63
C GLN A 520 -1.04 24.39 23.11
N ILE A 521 -2.03 23.65 22.61
CA ILE A 521 -2.40 23.64 21.19
C ILE A 521 -2.91 25.02 20.75
N GLU A 522 -3.71 25.71 21.56
CA GLU A 522 -4.16 27.06 21.21
C GLU A 522 -3.02 28.10 21.21
N ARG A 523 -2.12 28.02 22.20
CA ARG A 523 -0.94 28.90 22.26
C ARG A 523 0.02 28.63 21.10
N GLN A 524 0.08 27.38 20.66
CA GLN A 524 0.96 26.90 19.61
C GLN A 524 0.19 26.00 18.66
N PRO A 525 -0.61 26.61 17.75
CA PRO A 525 -1.38 25.85 16.78
C PRO A 525 -0.45 24.95 16.01
N LEU A 526 -0.86 23.70 15.86
CA LEU A 526 -0.09 22.71 15.13
C LEU A 526 0.13 23.21 13.70
N PRO A 527 1.35 23.06 13.15
CA PRO A 527 1.61 23.43 11.78
C PRO A 527 0.73 22.57 10.87
N VAL A 528 -0.31 23.19 10.33
CA VAL A 528 -1.14 22.62 9.27
C VAL A 528 -0.23 22.46 8.06
N ASN A 529 -0.10 21.25 7.52
CA ASN A 529 0.79 21.00 6.39
C ASN A 529 0.27 21.76 5.15
N ARG A 530 0.83 22.93 4.84
CA ARG A 530 0.38 23.75 3.71
C ARG A 530 0.86 23.24 2.35
N GLY A 531 1.42 22.02 2.28
CA GLY A 531 2.04 21.45 1.07
C GLY A 531 3.56 21.53 1.08
N GLU A 532 4.15 21.77 2.25
CA GLU A 532 5.59 21.79 2.46
C GLU A 532 6.15 20.35 2.41
N PRO A 533 7.41 20.16 1.95
CA PRO A 533 8.02 18.84 1.94
C PRO A 533 8.04 18.23 3.35
N PRO A 534 7.81 16.92 3.51
CA PRO A 534 7.82 16.23 4.81
C PRO A 534 9.11 16.40 5.61
N SER A 535 10.24 16.65 4.92
CA SER A 535 11.52 16.97 5.55
C SER A 535 11.56 18.36 6.20
N ARG A 536 10.60 19.24 5.88
CA ARG A 536 10.45 20.58 6.49
C ARG A 536 9.29 20.68 7.46
N VAL A 537 8.31 19.79 7.37
CA VAL A 537 7.29 19.60 8.41
C VAL A 537 7.16 18.09 8.55
N PRO A 538 7.95 17.44 9.42
CA PRO A 538 7.57 16.13 9.91
C PRO A 538 6.12 16.31 10.36
N HIS A 539 5.17 15.53 9.83
CA HIS A 539 3.81 15.58 10.38
C HIS A 539 3.99 15.43 11.89
N VAL A 540 3.69 16.48 12.63
CA VAL A 540 4.10 16.62 14.03
C VAL A 540 3.66 15.39 14.84
N PHE A 541 2.56 14.78 14.42
CA PHE A 541 2.03 13.54 14.96
C PHE A 541 2.86 12.28 14.66
N HIS A 542 3.55 12.14 13.52
CA HIS A 542 4.49 11.02 13.35
C HIS A 542 5.58 11.00 14.45
N VAL A 543 5.92 12.17 15.01
CA VAL A 543 6.84 12.26 16.16
C VAL A 543 6.12 11.95 17.47
N PHE A 544 4.85 12.35 17.61
CA PHE A 544 4.04 12.19 18.81
C PHE A 544 3.11 10.98 18.76
N SER A 545 3.69 9.78 18.67
CA SER A 545 2.88 8.55 18.73
C SER A 545 2.31 8.31 20.14
N PRO A 546 1.08 7.78 20.27
CA PRO A 546 0.49 7.41 21.56
C PRO A 546 1.34 6.36 22.31
N THR A 547 2.02 5.46 21.58
CA THR A 547 2.91 4.47 22.19
C THR A 547 4.10 5.12 22.91
N LYS A 548 4.67 6.21 22.38
CA LYS A 548 5.71 6.98 23.10
C LYS A 548 5.19 7.61 24.38
N ALA A 549 3.99 8.17 24.34
CA ALA A 549 3.36 8.75 25.52
C ALA A 549 3.10 7.69 26.60
N LEU A 550 2.67 6.49 26.18
CA LEU A 550 2.49 5.34 27.04
C LEU A 550 3.80 4.92 27.70
N VAL A 551 4.86 4.73 26.91
CA VAL A 551 6.19 4.32 27.41
C VAL A 551 6.81 5.37 28.32
N SER A 552 6.56 6.65 28.06
CA SER A 552 7.08 7.75 28.90
C SER A 552 6.37 7.86 30.26
N ASN A 553 5.19 7.24 30.43
CA ASN A 553 4.32 7.41 31.61
C ASN A 553 3.73 6.09 32.13
N VAL A 554 4.42 4.96 31.94
CA VAL A 554 3.92 3.61 32.31
C VAL A 554 3.49 3.53 33.78
N ASP A 555 4.23 4.17 34.69
CA ASP A 555 3.91 4.18 36.12
C ASP A 555 2.61 4.93 36.42
N ALA A 556 2.39 6.07 35.74
CA ALA A 556 1.18 6.87 35.90
C ALA A 556 -0.04 6.09 35.40
N LEU A 557 0.07 5.45 34.23
CA LEU A 557 -0.98 4.60 33.68
C LEU A 557 -1.31 3.44 34.62
N THR A 558 -0.28 2.75 35.12
CA THR A 558 -0.44 1.61 36.05
C THR A 558 -1.14 2.05 37.34
N THR A 559 -0.82 3.24 37.83
CA THR A 559 -1.46 3.82 39.02
C THR A 559 -2.93 4.13 38.77
N ILE A 560 -3.25 4.76 37.64
CA ILE A 560 -4.64 5.08 37.26
C ILE A 560 -5.48 3.80 37.16
N LEU A 561 -4.97 2.76 36.48
CA LEU A 561 -5.66 1.47 36.33
C LEU A 561 -5.89 0.76 37.67
N LYS A 562 -4.97 0.89 38.63
CA LYS A 562 -5.12 0.32 39.98
C LYS A 562 -6.22 1.01 40.78
N THR A 563 -6.39 2.32 40.61
CA THR A 563 -7.37 3.09 41.40
C THR A 563 -8.83 2.85 40.98
N LYS A 564 -9.09 2.26 39.81
CA LYS A 564 -10.44 1.93 39.30
C LYS A 564 -11.49 3.03 39.50
N GLN A 565 -11.10 4.31 39.43
CA GLN A 565 -12.07 5.38 39.45
C GLN A 565 -12.86 5.33 38.15
N ALA A 566 -14.10 4.82 38.24
CA ALA A 566 -15.04 4.79 37.13
C ALA A 566 -15.58 6.21 36.93
N GLU A 567 -14.80 7.06 36.28
CA GLU A 567 -15.35 8.27 35.69
C GLU A 567 -16.22 7.85 34.52
N SER A 568 -17.55 7.91 34.68
CA SER A 568 -18.45 7.86 33.55
C SER A 568 -18.19 9.10 32.72
N CYS A 569 -17.67 8.92 31.50
CA CYS A 569 -17.48 10.04 30.60
C CYS A 569 -18.45 9.90 29.42
N ASP A 570 -19.37 10.85 29.31
CA ASP A 570 -20.19 10.99 28.12
C ASP A 570 -19.33 11.64 27.03
N VAL A 571 -19.34 11.04 25.84
CA VAL A 571 -18.68 11.61 24.65
C VAL A 571 -19.24 13.01 24.37
N SER A 572 -20.52 13.24 24.64
CA SER A 572 -21.15 14.56 24.46
C SER A 572 -20.46 15.64 25.32
N ASP A 573 -20.14 15.31 26.58
CA ASP A 573 -19.40 16.20 27.49
C ASP A 573 -17.97 16.44 26.99
N MET A 574 -17.30 15.41 26.46
CA MET A 574 -15.94 15.57 25.92
C MET A 574 -15.88 16.45 24.68
N LEU A 575 -16.95 16.46 23.87
CA LEU A 575 -17.02 17.30 22.68
C LEU A 575 -17.10 18.79 23.00
N SER A 576 -17.43 19.16 24.25
CA SER A 576 -17.26 20.53 24.75
C SER A 576 -15.83 21.04 24.60
N VAL A 577 -14.82 20.16 24.46
CA VAL A 577 -13.44 20.54 24.19
C VAL A 577 -13.30 21.41 22.94
N PHE A 578 -14.21 21.26 21.98
CA PHE A 578 -14.24 22.04 20.74
C PHE A 578 -15.05 23.33 20.85
N VAL A 579 -15.74 23.55 21.96
CA VAL A 579 -16.61 24.70 22.16
C VAL A 579 -16.00 25.59 23.23
N LYS A 580 -15.86 26.88 22.92
CA LYS A 580 -15.50 27.91 23.87
C LYS A 580 -16.71 28.80 24.09
N GLU A 581 -17.27 28.71 25.29
CA GLU A 581 -18.30 29.65 25.74
C GLU A 581 -17.63 31.02 25.97
N ASP A 582 -18.09 32.02 25.21
CA ASP A 582 -17.78 33.41 25.53
C ASP A 582 -18.81 33.90 26.54
N THR A 583 -18.39 33.93 27.81
CA THR A 583 -19.22 34.34 28.93
C THR A 583 -19.70 35.79 28.84
N ALA A 584 -19.10 36.62 27.97
CA ALA A 584 -19.51 38.01 27.76
C ALA A 584 -20.60 38.19 26.69
N SER A 585 -20.71 37.27 25.72
CA SER A 585 -21.63 37.40 24.58
C SER A 585 -22.72 36.34 24.52
N GLU A 586 -22.70 35.35 25.44
CA GLU A 586 -23.50 34.11 25.36
C GLU A 586 -23.30 33.36 24.03
N GLN A 587 -22.26 33.69 23.26
CA GLN A 587 -21.94 33.01 22.02
C GLN A 587 -20.95 31.87 22.29
N THR A 588 -21.26 30.71 21.73
CA THR A 588 -20.31 29.61 21.65
C THR A 588 -19.45 29.79 20.40
N SER A 589 -18.13 29.69 20.56
CA SER A 589 -17.18 29.73 19.45
C SER A 589 -16.44 28.41 19.32
N TYR A 590 -16.27 27.93 18.09
CA TYR A 590 -15.55 26.68 17.84
C TYR A 590 -14.03 26.88 17.99
N ARG A 591 -13.37 26.02 18.76
CA ARG A 591 -11.91 25.98 18.95
C ARG A 591 -11.27 25.27 17.77
N ARG A 592 -11.17 25.99 16.64
CA ARG A 592 -10.70 25.46 15.35
C ARG A 592 -9.40 24.68 15.43
N GLU A 593 -8.44 25.18 16.19
CA GLU A 593 -7.12 24.56 16.35
C GLU A 593 -7.19 23.16 16.97
N LEU A 594 -8.17 22.91 17.85
CA LEU A 594 -8.40 21.60 18.45
C LEU A 594 -9.13 20.65 17.50
N GLY A 595 -10.05 21.18 16.69
CA GLY A 595 -10.64 20.44 15.57
C GLY A 595 -9.60 19.93 14.60
N ASP A 596 -8.76 20.84 14.11
CA ASP A 596 -7.65 20.53 13.21
C ASP A 596 -6.67 19.53 13.85
N ALA A 597 -6.49 19.57 15.17
CA ALA A 597 -5.67 18.61 15.92
C ALA A 597 -6.34 17.23 16.00
N TYR A 598 -7.64 17.17 16.30
CA TYR A 598 -8.42 15.93 16.36
C TYR A 598 -8.33 15.17 15.04
N ASP A 599 -8.61 15.85 13.93
CA ASP A 599 -8.60 15.24 12.60
C ASP A 599 -7.23 14.65 12.26
N GLN A 600 -6.17 15.39 12.57
CA GLN A 600 -4.79 14.92 12.34
C GLN A 600 -4.43 13.73 13.23
N ILE A 601 -4.76 13.75 14.52
CA ILE A 601 -4.50 12.63 15.42
C ILE A 601 -5.31 11.40 14.98
N ALA A 602 -6.59 11.57 14.67
CA ALA A 602 -7.45 10.48 14.26
C ALA A 602 -6.99 9.86 12.93
N ALA A 603 -6.63 10.68 11.94
CA ALA A 603 -6.14 10.19 10.66
C ALA A 603 -4.80 9.45 10.76
N VAL A 604 -3.89 9.91 11.63
CA VAL A 604 -2.53 9.35 11.74
C VAL A 604 -2.47 8.19 12.76
N HIS A 605 -3.11 8.34 13.92
CA HIS A 605 -3.00 7.42 15.06
C HIS A 605 -4.32 6.78 15.49
N GLY A 606 -5.47 7.14 14.92
CA GLY A 606 -6.77 6.63 15.39
C GLY A 606 -6.83 5.10 15.44
N GLU A 607 -6.27 4.44 14.44
CA GLU A 607 -6.19 2.97 14.38
C GLU A 607 -5.19 2.38 15.39
N GLU A 608 -4.05 3.04 15.60
CA GLU A 608 -3.08 2.67 16.63
C GLU A 608 -3.71 2.79 18.02
N ILE A 609 -4.39 3.90 18.29
CA ILE A 609 -5.11 4.16 19.55
C ILE A 609 -6.20 3.12 19.76
N ASP A 610 -7.06 2.86 18.77
CA ASP A 610 -8.12 1.84 18.86
C ASP A 610 -7.53 0.47 19.21
N ALA A 611 -6.45 0.06 18.55
CA ALA A 611 -5.77 -1.20 18.84
C ALA A 611 -5.11 -1.25 20.22
N VAL A 612 -4.45 -0.17 20.63
CA VAL A 612 -3.78 -0.07 21.94
C VAL A 612 -4.80 -0.13 23.07
N VAL A 613 -5.97 0.50 22.91
CA VAL A 613 -7.05 0.46 23.91
C VAL A 613 -7.76 -0.89 23.93
N ASP A 614 -8.17 -1.41 22.77
CA ASP A 614 -8.87 -2.71 22.69
C ASP A 614 -8.06 -3.84 23.31
N LEU A 615 -6.75 -3.78 23.13
CA LEU A 615 -5.79 -4.75 23.62
C LEU A 615 -4.91 -4.15 24.72
N GLY A 616 -5.47 -3.28 25.58
CA GLY A 616 -4.74 -2.60 26.65
C GLY A 616 -4.23 -3.53 27.76
N SER A 617 -4.63 -4.80 27.75
CA SER A 617 -4.03 -5.86 28.58
C SER A 617 -2.57 -6.15 28.21
N ARG A 618 -2.12 -5.70 27.03
CA ARG A 618 -0.78 -5.87 26.50
C ARG A 618 0.25 -5.00 27.22
N SER A 619 1.47 -5.52 27.35
CA SER A 619 2.64 -4.76 27.75
C SER A 619 3.21 -3.98 26.57
N MET A 620 3.69 -2.76 26.86
CA MET A 620 4.31 -1.86 25.89
C MET A 620 5.56 -1.25 26.53
N GLY A 621 6.66 -1.20 25.78
CA GLY A 621 7.93 -0.64 26.25
C GLY A 621 9.12 -1.54 25.98
N GLN A 622 10.30 -1.05 26.39
CA GLN A 622 11.52 -1.86 26.35
C GLN A 622 11.48 -2.86 27.51
N GLU A 623 11.65 -4.13 27.18
CA GLU A 623 11.95 -5.17 28.17
C GLU A 623 13.43 -4.99 28.55
N GLU A 624 13.73 -4.87 29.85
CA GLU A 624 15.11 -4.85 30.32
C GLU A 624 15.76 -6.20 30.02
N ASP A 625 16.78 -6.16 29.16
CA ASP A 625 17.51 -7.34 28.69
C ASP A 625 18.34 -7.94 29.82
N ASP A 626 18.14 -9.23 30.08
CA ASP A 626 19.18 -10.06 30.67
C ASP A 626 18.98 -11.52 30.20
N LYS A 627 19.54 -11.81 29.02
CA LYS A 627 19.92 -13.16 28.54
C LYS A 627 18.82 -14.11 28.06
N ASN A 628 17.54 -13.72 28.11
CA ASN A 628 16.44 -14.58 27.64
C ASN A 628 16.09 -14.31 26.17
N PRO A 629 15.80 -15.35 25.36
CA PRO A 629 15.36 -15.16 23.98
C PRO A 629 14.04 -14.37 23.97
N LEU A 630 14.02 -13.27 23.21
CA LEU A 630 12.81 -12.49 22.98
C LEU A 630 11.91 -13.24 22.00
N LEU A 631 10.63 -13.36 22.33
CA LEU A 631 9.61 -13.93 21.45
C LEU A 631 8.97 -12.85 20.59
N LEU A 632 8.55 -13.23 19.38
CA LEU A 632 7.80 -12.36 18.49
C LEU A 632 6.32 -12.44 18.86
N SER A 633 5.72 -11.32 19.24
CA SER A 633 4.28 -11.18 19.39
C SER A 633 3.69 -10.51 18.17
N VAL A 634 2.64 -11.09 17.60
CA VAL A 634 1.89 -10.51 16.48
C VAL A 634 0.43 -10.38 16.87
N SER A 635 -0.11 -9.17 16.83
CA SER A 635 -1.52 -8.92 17.11
C SER A 635 -2.24 -8.67 15.79
N LEU A 636 -3.09 -9.60 15.35
CA LEU A 636 -3.91 -9.39 14.15
C LEU A 636 -5.09 -8.50 14.53
N LEU A 637 -5.18 -7.34 13.87
CA LEU A 637 -6.19 -6.34 14.18
C LEU A 637 -7.38 -6.50 13.25
N ASP A 638 -7.21 -6.12 11.98
CA ASP A 638 -8.30 -5.96 11.03
C ASP A 638 -7.95 -6.49 9.64
N ILE A 639 -8.95 -6.95 8.92
CA ILE A 639 -8.93 -6.99 7.45
C ILE A 639 -9.91 -5.94 6.95
N ILE A 640 -9.40 -4.99 6.16
CA ILE A 640 -10.18 -3.92 5.54
C ILE A 640 -10.19 -4.12 4.03
N PHE A 641 -11.36 -4.44 3.46
CA PHE A 641 -11.54 -4.59 2.03
C PHE A 641 -11.81 -3.22 1.37
N HIS A 642 -11.18 -2.99 0.23
CA HIS A 642 -11.41 -1.80 -0.61
C HIS A 642 -12.33 -2.07 -1.79
N ASP A 643 -12.39 -3.33 -2.22
CA ASP A 643 -13.31 -3.82 -3.24
C ASP A 643 -14.38 -4.71 -2.59
N LEU A 644 -15.46 -5.00 -3.32
CA LEU A 644 -16.46 -5.96 -2.86
C LEU A 644 -15.82 -7.36 -2.74
N PRO A 645 -15.76 -7.95 -1.54
CA PRO A 645 -15.18 -9.26 -1.36
C PRO A 645 -15.99 -10.35 -2.07
N LYS A 646 -15.31 -11.38 -2.59
CA LYS A 646 -15.98 -12.52 -3.27
C LYS A 646 -16.55 -13.58 -2.31
N HIS A 647 -16.26 -13.49 -1.01
CA HIS A 647 -16.84 -14.42 -0.03
C HIS A 647 -18.28 -14.04 0.27
N SER A 648 -19.09 -15.01 0.69
CA SER A 648 -20.50 -14.73 0.99
C SER A 648 -20.62 -13.75 2.17
N PRO A 649 -21.51 -12.75 2.09
CA PRO A 649 -21.84 -11.86 3.21
C PRO A 649 -22.22 -12.65 4.46
N GLY A 650 -21.92 -12.11 5.64
CA GLY A 650 -22.20 -12.76 6.93
C GLY A 650 -21.31 -13.95 7.30
N LYS A 651 -20.43 -14.43 6.42
CA LYS A 651 -19.45 -15.48 6.78
C LYS A 651 -18.35 -14.92 7.67
N ARG A 652 -18.07 -15.63 8.77
CA ARG A 652 -16.90 -15.38 9.62
C ARG A 652 -15.65 -15.90 8.92
N LEU A 653 -14.57 -15.14 9.05
CA LEU A 653 -13.27 -15.47 8.50
C LEU A 653 -12.31 -15.93 9.60
N ALA A 654 -11.30 -16.65 9.15
CA ALA A 654 -10.11 -16.95 9.93
C ALA A 654 -8.86 -16.62 9.12
N VAL A 655 -7.74 -16.45 9.81
CA VAL A 655 -6.44 -16.17 9.21
C VAL A 655 -5.42 -17.14 9.78
N ASN A 656 -4.75 -17.85 8.87
CA ASN A 656 -3.55 -18.59 9.19
C ASN A 656 -2.35 -17.66 9.04
N ILE A 657 -1.58 -17.48 10.11
CA ILE A 657 -0.41 -16.61 10.17
C ILE A 657 0.82 -17.52 10.22
N GLU A 658 1.76 -17.36 9.29
CA GLU A 658 3.02 -18.07 9.27
C GLU A 658 4.17 -17.07 9.41
N ALA A 659 5.00 -17.25 10.44
CA ALA A 659 6.25 -16.51 10.61
C ALA A 659 7.42 -17.34 10.09
N ARG A 660 8.19 -16.77 9.16
CA ARG A 660 9.39 -17.40 8.60
C ARG A 660 10.63 -16.56 8.87
N THR A 661 11.70 -17.22 9.29
CA THR A 661 13.05 -16.65 9.40
C THR A 661 13.89 -17.04 8.18
N ALA A 662 15.09 -16.47 8.07
CA ALA A 662 16.04 -16.81 7.01
C ALA A 662 16.45 -18.30 7.00
N GLU A 663 16.34 -19.00 8.13
CA GLU A 663 16.64 -20.42 8.27
C GLU A 663 15.50 -21.36 7.83
N ASP A 664 14.44 -20.83 7.20
CA ASP A 664 13.23 -21.57 6.80
C ASP A 664 12.49 -22.26 7.97
N LYS A 665 12.75 -21.88 9.23
CA LYS A 665 11.92 -22.27 10.37
C LYS A 665 10.56 -21.60 10.24
N THR A 666 9.49 -22.40 10.32
CA THR A 666 8.11 -21.91 10.20
C THR A 666 7.33 -22.21 11.47
N ASP A 667 6.71 -21.19 12.02
CA ASP A 667 5.73 -21.31 13.10
C ASP A 667 4.38 -20.74 12.63
N LYS A 668 3.28 -21.37 13.03
CA LYS A 668 1.93 -21.11 12.48
C LYS A 668 0.92 -20.88 13.57
N ALA A 669 0.06 -19.89 13.36
CA ALA A 669 -1.05 -19.57 14.24
C ALA A 669 -2.36 -19.46 13.47
N TRP A 670 -3.47 -19.80 14.14
CA TRP A 670 -4.83 -19.68 13.61
C TRP A 670 -5.59 -18.61 14.37
N CYS A 671 -6.17 -17.66 13.65
CA CYS A 671 -6.92 -16.54 14.20
C CYS A 671 -8.34 -16.53 13.65
N GLU A 672 -9.35 -16.48 14.51
CA GLU A 672 -10.74 -16.28 14.08
C GLU A 672 -11.17 -14.85 14.35
N GLU A 673 -12.18 -14.37 13.60
CA GLU A 673 -12.79 -13.07 13.87
C GLU A 673 -13.23 -12.93 15.34
N SER A 674 -13.05 -11.75 15.93
CA SER A 674 -13.50 -11.42 17.28
C SER A 674 -15.03 -11.41 17.36
N ASN A 675 -15.56 -11.77 18.53
CA ASN A 675 -16.98 -11.57 18.85
C ASN A 675 -17.24 -10.21 19.54
N ASP A 676 -16.18 -9.49 19.92
CA ASP A 676 -16.28 -8.25 20.73
C ASP A 676 -16.58 -7.02 19.86
N LYS A 677 -16.27 -7.10 18.57
CA LYS A 677 -16.55 -6.04 17.59
C LYS A 677 -17.36 -6.61 16.44
N ILE A 678 -18.37 -5.85 16.02
CA ILE A 678 -19.25 -6.25 14.94
C ILE A 678 -18.49 -6.12 13.62
N SER A 679 -18.18 -7.25 12.98
CA SER A 679 -17.60 -7.29 11.64
C SER A 679 -18.63 -6.87 10.58
N SER A 680 -18.25 -5.94 9.69
CA SER A 680 -19.00 -5.64 8.46
C SER A 680 -18.43 -6.41 7.29
N HIS A 681 -19.15 -6.47 6.16
CA HIS A 681 -18.62 -7.14 4.95
C HIS A 681 -17.26 -6.57 4.49
N PHE A 682 -16.98 -5.31 4.81
CA PHE A 682 -15.76 -4.60 4.41
C PHE A 682 -14.70 -4.52 5.52
N ALA A 683 -15.06 -4.69 6.79
CA ALA A 683 -14.11 -4.71 7.89
C ALA A 683 -14.34 -5.92 8.79
N ARG A 684 -13.32 -6.76 8.91
CA ARG A 684 -13.30 -7.94 9.77
C ARG A 684 -12.35 -7.70 10.93
N HIS A 685 -12.84 -7.86 12.15
CA HIS A 685 -12.08 -7.59 13.37
C HIS A 685 -11.60 -8.92 13.96
N PHE A 686 -10.32 -8.99 14.37
CA PHE A 686 -9.72 -10.22 14.92
C PHE A 686 -9.28 -10.04 16.37
N ARG A 687 -8.52 -8.98 16.68
CA ARG A 687 -8.10 -8.59 18.04
C ARG A 687 -7.53 -9.76 18.86
N GLN A 688 -6.71 -10.61 18.23
CA GLN A 688 -6.03 -11.72 18.89
C GLN A 688 -4.51 -11.54 18.83
N VAL A 689 -3.83 -11.97 19.90
CA VAL A 689 -2.38 -11.89 20.05
C VAL A 689 -1.77 -13.29 19.93
N PHE A 690 -0.76 -13.41 19.07
CA PHE A 690 0.00 -14.63 18.82
C PHE A 690 1.43 -14.45 19.30
N TYR A 691 2.08 -15.56 19.66
CA TYR A 691 3.43 -15.58 20.19
C TYR A 691 4.24 -16.65 19.46
N PHE A 692 5.36 -16.27 18.86
CA PHE A 692 6.26 -17.15 18.12
C PHE A 692 7.61 -17.18 18.84
N GLU A 693 8.00 -18.36 19.33
CA GLU A 693 9.15 -18.54 20.24
C GLU A 693 10.47 -18.81 19.50
N ASN A 694 10.43 -19.19 18.22
CA ASN A 694 11.58 -19.62 17.43
C ASN A 694 12.01 -18.61 16.36
N VAL A 695 11.88 -17.32 16.66
CA VAL A 695 12.22 -16.26 15.72
C VAL A 695 13.66 -15.81 15.99
N ASP A 696 14.59 -16.34 15.19
CA ASP A 696 15.99 -15.95 15.27
C ASP A 696 16.17 -14.48 14.89
N LYS A 697 16.87 -13.74 15.74
CA LYS A 697 17.32 -12.38 15.46
C LYS A 697 18.71 -12.49 14.85
N ASP A 698 18.80 -12.92 13.60
CA ASP A 698 20.06 -12.85 12.88
C ASP A 698 20.48 -11.39 12.62
N ASP A 699 21.77 -11.16 12.33
CA ASP A 699 22.36 -9.82 12.14
C ASP A 699 21.70 -9.01 11.00
N GLU A 700 20.96 -9.67 10.10
CA GLU A 700 20.20 -9.03 9.02
C GLU A 700 18.70 -8.82 9.36
N GLY A 701 18.13 -9.56 10.33
CA GLY A 701 17.01 -9.18 11.18
C GLY A 701 15.69 -8.86 10.47
N LEU A 702 15.27 -9.70 9.52
CA LEU A 702 13.99 -9.56 8.82
C LEU A 702 13.12 -10.82 9.00
N ILE A 703 11.85 -10.62 9.33
CA ILE A 703 10.85 -11.68 9.51
C ILE A 703 9.85 -11.62 8.37
N ASP A 704 9.65 -12.73 7.65
CA ASP A 704 8.63 -12.86 6.60
C ASP A 704 7.33 -13.40 7.21
N LEU A 705 6.35 -12.51 7.41
CA LEU A 705 5.01 -12.88 7.86
C LEU A 705 4.09 -13.11 6.66
N ARG A 706 3.41 -14.25 6.66
CA ARG A 706 2.44 -14.63 5.62
C ARG A 706 1.08 -14.87 6.25
N PHE A 707 0.05 -14.38 5.58
CA PHE A 707 -1.33 -14.48 6.01
C PHE A 707 -2.13 -15.16 4.91
N GLN A 708 -2.89 -16.19 5.27
CA GLN A 708 -3.83 -16.87 4.40
C GLN A 708 -5.22 -16.77 5.03
N VAL A 709 -6.19 -16.21 4.32
CA VAL A 709 -7.56 -16.07 4.84
C VAL A 709 -8.34 -17.35 4.53
N HIS A 710 -9.22 -17.74 5.44
CA HIS A 710 -10.06 -18.92 5.40
C HIS A 710 -11.52 -18.58 5.74
N ASP A 711 -12.44 -19.37 5.19
CA ASP A 711 -13.82 -19.46 5.67
C ASP A 711 -13.86 -20.37 6.91
N THR A 712 -14.35 -19.88 8.05
CA THR A 712 -14.38 -20.64 9.31
C THR A 712 -15.24 -21.90 9.21
N GLU A 713 -16.37 -21.85 8.49
CA GLU A 713 -17.33 -22.95 8.44
C GLU A 713 -16.80 -24.13 7.63
N LYS A 714 -16.04 -23.84 6.57
CA LYS A 714 -15.52 -24.87 5.65
C LYS A 714 -14.06 -25.22 5.92
N SER A 715 -13.37 -24.41 6.72
CA SER A 715 -11.91 -24.42 6.88
C SER A 715 -11.17 -24.42 5.54
N GLN A 716 -11.77 -23.84 4.50
CA GLN A 716 -11.21 -23.77 3.16
C GLN A 716 -10.46 -22.45 2.98
N PRO A 717 -9.25 -22.46 2.37
CA PRO A 717 -8.56 -21.23 2.05
C PRO A 717 -9.41 -20.45 1.03
N LEU A 718 -9.63 -19.18 1.33
CA LEU A 718 -10.13 -18.20 0.38
C LEU A 718 -8.96 -17.76 -0.53
N PRO A 719 -9.23 -17.17 -1.70
CA PRO A 719 -8.16 -16.72 -2.59
C PRO A 719 -7.40 -15.50 -2.06
N TYR A 720 -7.52 -15.17 -0.77
CA TYR A 720 -6.93 -13.97 -0.18
C TYR A 720 -5.66 -14.30 0.61
N THR A 721 -4.56 -13.66 0.24
CA THR A 721 -3.26 -13.79 0.89
C THR A 721 -2.64 -12.43 1.15
N ALA A 722 -1.85 -12.31 2.20
CA ALA A 722 -1.00 -11.15 2.41
C ALA A 722 0.41 -11.61 2.81
N ARG A 723 1.39 -10.79 2.48
CA ARG A 723 2.80 -11.03 2.84
C ARG A 723 3.44 -9.72 3.22
N VAL A 724 4.25 -9.73 4.28
CA VAL A 724 4.95 -8.55 4.76
C VAL A 724 6.27 -8.95 5.38
N ILE A 725 7.29 -8.12 5.14
CA ILE A 725 8.60 -8.25 5.76
C ILE A 725 8.63 -7.27 6.92
N VAL A 726 9.03 -7.75 8.09
CA VAL A 726 9.06 -6.98 9.33
C VAL A 726 10.51 -6.90 9.84
N PRO A 727 11.04 -5.71 10.17
CA PRO A 727 12.37 -5.60 10.76
C PRO A 727 12.37 -6.10 12.22
N CYS A 728 13.51 -6.58 12.71
CA CYS A 728 13.68 -6.99 14.11
C CYS A 728 13.99 -5.83 15.08
N GLU A 729 14.18 -4.62 14.54
CA GLU A 729 14.46 -3.40 15.30
C GLU A 729 13.26 -2.46 15.25
N PHE A 730 12.66 -2.20 16.41
CA PHE A 730 11.59 -1.23 16.58
C PHE A 730 11.94 -0.21 17.65
N GLU A 731 11.37 0.98 17.51
CA GLU A 731 11.32 1.93 18.60
C GLU A 731 10.39 1.35 19.70
N HIS A 732 10.90 1.23 20.93
CA HIS A 732 10.17 0.66 22.06
C HIS A 732 9.59 -0.76 21.86
N ASN A 733 10.26 -1.59 21.04
CA ASN A 733 9.81 -2.96 20.74
C ASN A 733 8.37 -3.07 20.20
N TYR A 734 7.81 -2.01 19.60
CA TYR A 734 6.45 -2.02 19.04
C TYR A 734 6.40 -1.32 17.68
N ARG A 735 5.65 -1.90 16.73
CA ARG A 735 5.25 -1.20 15.51
C ARG A 735 3.97 -1.78 14.91
N MET A 736 3.07 -0.90 14.51
CA MET A 736 1.91 -1.23 13.67
C MET A 736 2.30 -1.30 12.19
N PHE A 737 1.72 -2.24 11.47
CA PHE A 737 1.95 -2.52 10.06
C PHE A 737 0.64 -2.73 9.30
N GLU A 738 0.70 -2.50 8.00
CA GLU A 738 -0.35 -2.84 7.04
C GLU A 738 0.26 -3.73 5.95
N ALA A 739 -0.29 -4.92 5.73
CA ALA A 739 0.03 -5.79 4.61
C ALA A 739 -1.02 -5.63 3.50
N ILE A 740 -0.60 -5.65 2.23
CA ILE A 740 -1.53 -5.65 1.10
C ILE A 740 -2.22 -7.01 1.04
N LEU A 741 -3.55 -7.01 1.04
CA LEU A 741 -4.34 -8.22 0.82
C LEU A 741 -4.55 -8.42 -0.67
N LEU A 742 -4.04 -9.53 -1.19
CA LEU A 742 -4.06 -9.90 -2.59
C LEU A 742 -5.03 -11.06 -2.82
N GLU A 743 -5.73 -11.02 -3.94
CA GLU A 743 -6.48 -12.14 -4.50
C GLU A 743 -5.64 -12.93 -5.53
N GLU A 744 -6.17 -14.06 -6.04
CA GLU A 744 -5.66 -14.74 -7.23
C GLU A 744 -5.35 -13.75 -8.37
N GLY A 745 -4.12 -13.84 -8.91
CA GLY A 745 -3.65 -12.94 -9.97
C GLY A 745 -3.03 -11.63 -9.49
N ASP A 746 -2.65 -11.53 -8.21
CA ASP A 746 -2.01 -10.36 -7.58
C ASP A 746 -2.90 -9.09 -7.59
N GLN A 747 -4.23 -9.27 -7.62
CA GLN A 747 -5.17 -8.17 -7.47
C GLN A 747 -5.24 -7.75 -6.00
N GLU A 748 -4.88 -6.52 -5.70
CA GLU A 748 -5.11 -5.94 -4.38
C GLU A 748 -6.60 -5.70 -4.14
N ILE A 749 -7.13 -6.27 -3.07
CA ILE A 749 -8.54 -6.18 -2.68
C ILE A 749 -8.75 -5.48 -1.33
N GLY A 750 -7.67 -5.21 -0.60
CA GLY A 750 -7.73 -4.64 0.74
C GLY A 750 -6.39 -4.58 1.46
N LEU A 751 -6.47 -4.34 2.77
CA LEU A 751 -5.35 -4.27 3.69
C LEU A 751 -5.60 -5.18 4.89
N LEU A 752 -4.54 -5.82 5.37
CA LEU A 752 -4.52 -6.52 6.63
C LEU A 752 -3.69 -5.72 7.62
N ARG A 753 -4.30 -5.30 8.74
CA ARG A 753 -3.66 -4.51 9.79
C ARG A 753 -3.26 -5.41 10.95
N PHE A 754 -2.04 -5.21 11.43
CA PHE A 754 -1.50 -5.95 12.55
C PHE A 754 -0.42 -5.11 13.24
N ASP A 755 -0.07 -5.48 14.46
CA ASP A 755 1.13 -4.94 15.11
C ASP A 755 2.06 -6.06 15.53
N VAL A 756 3.32 -5.69 15.72
CA VAL A 756 4.39 -6.61 16.10
C VAL A 756 5.09 -6.06 17.32
N ARG A 757 5.39 -6.96 18.27
CA ARG A 757 6.17 -6.67 19.47
C ARG A 757 7.22 -7.74 19.74
N PHE A 758 8.28 -7.37 20.45
CA PHE A 758 9.21 -8.33 21.03
C PHE A 758 9.04 -8.33 22.54
N LEU A 759 8.78 -9.50 23.11
CA LEU A 759 8.43 -9.65 24.53
C LEU A 759 9.34 -10.69 25.21
N SER A 760 9.45 -10.59 26.53
CA SER A 760 9.96 -11.67 27.35
C SER A 760 8.88 -12.74 27.58
N THR A 761 9.29 -13.95 27.98
CA THR A 761 8.36 -15.01 28.39
C THR A 761 7.48 -14.57 29.57
N ASN A 762 8.02 -13.78 30.49
CA ASN A 762 7.28 -13.25 31.64
C ASN A 762 6.21 -12.24 31.19
N ALA A 763 6.55 -11.33 30.28
CA ALA A 763 5.60 -10.39 29.69
C ALA A 763 4.46 -11.12 28.98
N LYS A 764 4.76 -12.16 28.18
CA LYS A 764 3.74 -13.03 27.56
C LYS A 764 2.78 -13.63 28.60
N GLN A 765 3.29 -14.21 29.69
CA GLN A 765 2.45 -14.82 30.72
C GLN A 765 1.54 -13.81 31.40
N GLU A 766 2.05 -12.61 31.69
CA GLU A 766 1.28 -11.54 32.31
C GLU A 766 0.21 -10.99 31.35
N GLU A 767 0.51 -10.84 30.05
CA GLU A 767 -0.48 -10.44 29.04
C GLU A 767 -1.61 -11.45 28.93
N GLN A 768 -1.29 -12.75 28.89
CA GLN A 768 -2.29 -13.82 28.85
C GLN A 768 -3.22 -13.72 30.06
N ARG A 769 -2.66 -13.60 31.27
CA ARG A 769 -3.42 -13.45 32.51
C ARG A 769 -4.33 -12.21 32.51
N ARG A 770 -3.85 -11.06 32.01
CA ARG A 770 -4.64 -9.82 31.95
C ARG A 770 -5.75 -9.90 30.91
N SER A 771 -5.47 -10.51 29.77
CA SER A 771 -6.41 -10.59 28.64
C SER A 771 -7.70 -11.33 28.99
N GLU A 772 -7.64 -12.35 29.85
CA GLU A 772 -8.81 -13.10 30.32
C GLU A 772 -9.82 -12.24 31.10
N THR A 773 -9.36 -11.14 31.68
CA THR A 773 -10.18 -10.24 32.50
C THR A 773 -10.49 -8.90 31.84
N TRP A 774 -9.98 -8.66 30.63
CA TRP A 774 -10.07 -7.37 29.95
C TRP A 774 -11.48 -7.13 29.39
N LYS A 775 -12.23 -6.19 29.96
CA LYS A 775 -13.61 -5.88 29.59
C LYS A 775 -13.77 -4.43 29.13
N ASP A 776 -14.95 -4.08 28.63
CA ASP A 776 -15.23 -2.72 28.14
C ASP A 776 -15.08 -1.63 29.21
N ALA A 777 -15.36 -1.94 30.47
CA ALA A 777 -15.09 -1.02 31.59
C ALA A 777 -13.58 -0.75 31.74
N ASP A 778 -12.73 -1.77 31.55
CA ASP A 778 -11.27 -1.62 31.57
C ASP A 778 -10.79 -0.85 30.33
N LYS A 779 -11.37 -1.10 29.15
CA LYS A 779 -11.09 -0.33 27.93
C LYS A 779 -11.40 1.15 28.11
N GLN A 780 -12.55 1.50 28.69
CA GLN A 780 -12.92 2.89 28.94
C GLN A 780 -11.96 3.57 29.92
N ALA A 781 -11.67 2.92 31.05
CA ALA A 781 -10.72 3.44 32.05
C ALA A 781 -9.32 3.62 31.44
N TYR A 782 -8.88 2.64 30.65
CA TYR A 782 -7.61 2.70 29.92
C TYR A 782 -7.60 3.79 28.87
N ALA A 783 -8.69 3.99 28.12
CA ALA A 783 -8.82 5.05 27.12
C ALA A 783 -8.65 6.45 27.71
N LEU A 784 -9.29 6.70 28.87
CA LEU A 784 -9.16 7.94 29.63
C LEU A 784 -7.72 8.14 30.13
N ALA A 785 -7.14 7.09 30.72
CA ALA A 785 -5.78 7.13 31.25
C ALA A 785 -4.73 7.37 30.16
N LEU A 786 -4.86 6.67 29.03
CA LEU A 786 -4.02 6.84 27.84
C LEU A 786 -4.19 8.25 27.27
N GLY A 787 -5.43 8.73 27.16
CA GLY A 787 -5.72 10.08 26.68
C GLY A 787 -5.07 11.14 27.55
N LYS A 788 -5.14 10.98 28.87
CA LYS A 788 -4.43 11.86 29.81
C LYS A 788 -2.92 11.84 29.60
N CYS A 789 -2.31 10.66 29.59
CA CYS A 789 -0.86 10.51 29.36
C CYS A 789 -0.42 11.10 28.02
N TYR A 790 -1.24 10.94 26.98
CA TYR A 790 -0.97 11.47 25.65
C TYR A 790 -1.09 12.99 25.61
N GLY A 791 -2.11 13.56 26.23
CA GLY A 791 -2.26 15.01 26.36
C GLY A 791 -1.14 15.66 27.16
N GLU A 792 -0.72 15.06 28.29
CA GLU A 792 0.44 15.51 29.07
C GLU A 792 1.72 15.48 28.23
N TYR A 793 1.91 14.42 27.44
CA TYR A 793 3.02 14.30 26.51
C TYR A 793 2.97 15.39 25.42
N LEU A 794 1.81 15.64 24.81
CA LEU A 794 1.64 16.74 23.84
C LEU A 794 1.94 18.10 24.47
N THR A 795 1.42 18.38 25.67
CA THR A 795 1.69 19.61 26.42
C THR A 795 3.18 19.83 26.65
N LYS A 796 3.92 18.75 26.96
CA LYS A 796 5.36 18.79 27.18
C LYS A 796 6.16 18.98 25.90
N GLU A 797 5.76 18.34 24.80
CA GLU A 797 6.59 18.27 23.59
C GLU A 797 6.26 19.36 22.55
N LEU A 798 5.03 19.89 22.51
CA LEU A 798 4.66 20.99 21.60
C LEU A 798 5.57 22.23 21.72
N PRO A 799 5.91 22.73 22.94
CA PRO A 799 6.84 23.84 23.10
C PRO A 799 8.19 23.66 22.39
N ASN A 800 8.66 22.42 22.28
CA ASN A 800 9.98 22.12 21.73
C ASN A 800 10.02 22.32 20.20
N LEU A 801 8.89 22.22 19.50
CA LEU A 801 8.81 22.33 18.04
C LEU A 801 9.30 23.69 17.50
N ARG A 802 9.08 24.79 18.23
CA ARG A 802 9.51 26.14 17.80
C ARG A 802 11.03 26.34 17.84
N GLY A 803 11.75 25.58 18.69
CA GLY A 803 13.21 25.67 18.80
C GLY A 803 13.95 25.24 17.52
N HIS A 804 13.26 24.58 16.59
CA HIS A 804 13.83 23.95 15.40
C HIS A 804 13.67 24.76 14.10
N GLY A 805 13.35 26.06 14.19
CA GLY A 805 13.19 26.90 13.00
C GLY A 805 11.89 26.68 12.22
N LEU A 806 10.98 25.86 12.76
CA LEU A 806 9.57 25.81 12.38
C LEU A 806 8.88 27.05 12.95
N VAL A 807 9.19 28.22 12.41
CA VAL A 807 8.50 29.44 12.81
C VAL A 807 7.06 29.30 12.30
N PRO A 808 6.02 29.28 13.17
CA PRO A 808 4.67 29.45 12.67
C PRO A 808 4.67 30.80 11.96
N VAL A 809 4.36 30.81 10.66
CA VAL A 809 4.19 32.05 9.91
C VAL A 809 3.10 32.81 10.65
N ALA A 810 3.52 33.74 11.51
CA ALA A 810 2.62 34.53 12.32
C ALA A 810 1.60 35.16 11.38
N LYS A 811 0.34 35.24 11.82
CA LYS A 811 -0.71 36.05 11.20
C LYS A 811 -0.06 37.37 10.76
N ARG A 812 0.30 37.52 9.48
CA ARG A 812 0.50 38.83 8.92
C ARG A 812 -0.88 39.45 8.99
N SER A 813 -1.09 40.32 9.99
CA SER A 813 -2.04 41.40 9.83
C SER A 813 -1.69 42.03 8.49
N TRP A 814 -2.54 41.82 7.49
CA TRP A 814 -2.36 42.48 6.21
C TRP A 814 -2.48 43.97 6.51
N PHE A 815 -1.33 44.64 6.52
CA PHE A 815 -1.23 46.07 6.56
C PHE A 815 -2.11 46.62 5.44
N LYS A 816 -3.08 47.47 5.81
CA LYS A 816 -3.60 48.49 4.91
C LYS A 816 -2.41 49.27 4.36
N CYS A 817 -2.08 49.09 3.10
CA CYS A 817 -1.34 50.07 2.33
C CYS A 817 -2.27 50.59 1.23
N SER A 818 -3.13 51.50 1.65
CA SER A 818 -3.64 52.55 0.76
C SER A 818 -2.59 53.67 0.72
N CYS A 819 -2.41 54.26 -0.47
CA CYS A 819 -1.80 55.56 -0.79
C CYS A 819 -0.44 55.53 -1.53
N PHE A 820 -0.52 55.76 -2.84
CA PHE A 820 0.08 56.88 -3.60
C PHE A 820 1.46 57.43 -3.18
N ASN A 821 2.45 57.36 -4.06
CA ASN A 821 2.92 58.48 -4.91
C ASN A 821 4.32 58.20 -5.49
N ALA A 822 4.39 58.12 -6.83
CA ALA A 822 5.42 58.60 -7.77
C ALA A 822 5.37 57.75 -9.04
#